data_AF-A0A9J7YF65-F1
#
_entry.id   AF-A0A9J7YF65-F1
#
_cell.length_a   1.000
_cell.length_b   1.000
_cell.length_c   1.000
_cell.angle_alpha   90.00
_cell.angle_beta   90.00
_cell.angle_gamma   90.00
#
_symmetry.space_group_name_H-M   'P 1'
#
loop_
_entity.id
_entity.type
_entity.pdbx_description
1 polymer ?
#
loop_
_entity_poly.entity_id
_entity_poly.type
_entity_poly.pdbx_seq_one_letter_code
_entity_poly.pdbx_strand_id
1 'polypeptide(L)'
;MSLFELLSWSCSLTLDQISQILELTPEKVLILIDGIDEYVSHPPSHSMLVLTNPSDRARPMDILRSVLKGILLPESFMLVTTRSLAADAVMNLLKGPQRFTEIVGFSERGVQEYFQKFFQDEQLFRKTYERVKINESLLTACSVPLLCWMVCFCLKKHFTDDDHVMRKLKTNTSIYVHFVSTLLEHHDQSQSVLTMLRSLGQRAEEGVKKREGLFVEKSVTATGLDPATNVFLYKDSLKRNNRQVPVFKFMHLSFQEFFTALYYVLLDKKESWGKVTDLLTSLKMKGIINRPSPERRSNPIPSVVMFLCGLLNEKASSSLFEMIKWTVPQIIKLKTNLQESLLTVIRHNGCELFALRCLYELQDENVVRRALGDWVSMNLYNVSLRSTDCWVLLYCLECCPHVRYLNLMYCDLTAEKLKILQPALCMCENMRLSVKHLSEVGDLIQILGKSKFLKKMRVQESENSAESPRWSLDLSVTHGDVLLSLSSSEKNPSFPAVLNITLTCPQSEISSTDWSLFLQRLSKTEKVAEDSSALDEHVSLLLSSFHSVGLKTLNLKLVSLNKSWASGIIFLAQTCTSLQQLSVSVTGLLLEEGLMFLKKSLTEPHCTVIIEGRKCSKLTDQCKEQDWSHICNEKVEIHLKPKVLKKLEEPTISDSEPSGLNLQPLPVCQSCVHIGDSDQWVQVEPSVCTDEGGSEFRISTPAGRFECSRTRMRWVCAGDITLQYRAVDGGFLSEELERLQ
;
A
#
# COMPACT_ATOMS: atom_id res chain seq x y z
N MET A 1 18.50 -44.51 -5.30
CA MET A 1 19.80 -43.87 -5.07
C MET A 1 19.89 -43.48 -3.60
N SER A 2 21.09 -43.33 -3.05
CA SER A 2 21.34 -42.78 -1.71
C SER A 2 21.34 -41.24 -1.73
N LEU A 3 21.45 -40.59 -0.55
CA LEU A 3 21.62 -39.14 -0.47
C LEU A 3 22.96 -38.70 -1.09
N PHE A 4 24.03 -39.47 -0.88
CA PHE A 4 25.34 -39.22 -1.48
C PHE A 4 25.29 -39.27 -3.01
N GLU A 5 24.64 -40.29 -3.57
CA GLU A 5 24.42 -40.45 -5.02
C GLU A 5 23.58 -39.32 -5.62
N LEU A 6 22.68 -38.70 -4.84
CA LEU A 6 21.87 -37.56 -5.28
C LEU A 6 22.67 -36.25 -5.27
N LEU A 7 23.46 -36.00 -4.22
CA LEU A 7 24.27 -34.78 -4.09
C LEU A 7 25.43 -34.76 -5.08
N SER A 8 26.02 -35.91 -5.44
CA SER A 8 27.08 -35.99 -6.44
C SER A 8 26.60 -35.64 -7.87
N TRP A 9 25.29 -35.44 -8.09
CA TRP A 9 24.77 -34.91 -9.35
C TRP A 9 24.86 -33.38 -9.39
N SER A 10 24.76 -32.68 -8.26
CA SER A 10 24.79 -31.20 -8.19
C SER A 10 26.19 -30.64 -7.95
N CYS A 11 27.06 -31.31 -7.18
CA CYS A 11 28.42 -30.84 -6.90
C CYS A 11 29.51 -31.47 -7.81
N SER A 12 30.76 -31.05 -7.59
CA SER A 12 31.99 -31.61 -8.19
C SER A 12 32.74 -32.58 -7.27
N LEU A 13 32.22 -32.83 -6.05
CA LEU A 13 32.83 -33.69 -5.03
C LEU A 13 32.62 -35.19 -5.30
N THR A 14 33.53 -36.03 -4.80
CA THR A 14 33.35 -37.50 -4.79
C THR A 14 32.34 -37.94 -3.74
N LEU A 15 31.83 -39.18 -3.85
CA LEU A 15 30.92 -39.74 -2.84
C LEU A 15 31.56 -39.78 -1.44
N ASP A 16 32.85 -40.10 -1.35
CA ASP A 16 33.59 -40.16 -0.08
C ASP A 16 33.76 -38.77 0.54
N GLN A 17 34.01 -37.74 -0.28
CA GLN A 17 34.06 -36.35 0.19
C GLN A 17 32.70 -35.87 0.71
N ILE A 18 31.60 -36.24 0.04
CA ILE A 18 30.24 -35.90 0.49
C ILE A 18 29.92 -36.65 1.80
N SER A 19 30.24 -37.94 1.91
CA SER A 19 30.11 -38.73 3.15
C SER A 19 30.88 -38.07 4.30
N GLN A 20 32.18 -37.80 4.13
CA GLN A 20 32.99 -37.14 5.15
C GLN A 20 32.43 -35.79 5.60
N ILE A 21 31.98 -34.94 4.67
CA ILE A 21 31.40 -33.62 5.02
C ILE A 21 30.09 -33.76 5.81
N LEU A 22 29.23 -34.71 5.41
CA LEU A 22 27.93 -34.95 6.05
C LEU A 22 28.03 -35.71 7.38
N GLU A 23 29.11 -36.47 7.61
CA GLU A 23 29.33 -37.26 8.83
C GLU A 23 30.19 -36.52 9.86
N LEU A 24 31.19 -35.73 9.43
CA LEU A 24 32.13 -35.03 10.33
C LEU A 24 31.72 -33.60 10.64
N THR A 25 30.94 -32.94 9.77
CA THR A 25 30.55 -31.53 9.92
C THR A 25 29.13 -31.21 9.43
N PRO A 26 28.08 -31.98 9.79
CA PRO A 26 26.71 -31.74 9.32
C PRO A 26 26.18 -30.34 9.68
N GLU A 27 26.64 -29.75 10.78
CA GLU A 27 26.28 -28.42 11.27
C GLU A 27 26.84 -27.27 10.41
N LYS A 28 27.84 -27.55 9.56
CA LYS A 28 28.40 -26.57 8.60
C LYS A 28 27.78 -26.67 7.21
N VAL A 29 26.84 -27.60 7.00
CA VAL A 29 26.20 -27.85 5.70
C VAL A 29 24.99 -26.93 5.53
N LEU A 30 24.99 -26.10 4.49
CA LEU A 30 23.83 -25.34 4.02
C LEU A 30 23.29 -25.96 2.74
N ILE A 31 22.04 -26.41 2.75
CA ILE A 31 21.33 -26.94 1.58
C ILE A 31 20.42 -25.84 1.02
N LEU A 32 20.65 -25.45 -0.23
CA LEU A 32 19.81 -24.51 -0.97
C LEU A 32 18.80 -25.30 -1.82
N ILE A 33 17.52 -24.96 -1.71
CA ILE A 33 16.45 -25.60 -2.48
C ILE A 33 15.61 -24.51 -3.15
N ASP A 34 15.78 -24.36 -4.46
CA ASP A 34 15.05 -23.38 -5.26
C ASP A 34 13.75 -23.98 -5.83
N GLY A 35 12.64 -23.25 -5.77
CA GLY A 35 11.38 -23.61 -6.43
C GLY A 35 10.60 -24.79 -5.82
N ILE A 36 10.61 -24.99 -4.48
CA ILE A 36 10.01 -26.19 -3.87
C ILE A 36 8.49 -26.34 -4.13
N ASP A 37 7.78 -25.28 -4.53
CA ASP A 37 6.35 -25.39 -4.89
C ASP A 37 6.07 -26.19 -6.17
N GLU A 38 7.07 -26.39 -7.04
CA GLU A 38 6.97 -27.32 -8.16
C GLU A 38 6.86 -28.78 -7.66
N TYR A 39 7.62 -29.12 -6.60
CA TYR A 39 7.54 -30.41 -5.89
C TYR A 39 6.23 -30.54 -5.10
N VAL A 40 5.88 -29.54 -4.28
CA VAL A 40 4.69 -29.62 -3.38
C VAL A 40 3.38 -29.67 -4.17
N SER A 41 3.37 -29.15 -5.40
CA SER A 41 2.21 -29.23 -6.30
C SER A 41 1.86 -30.64 -6.80
N HIS A 42 2.76 -31.63 -6.64
CA HIS A 42 2.55 -33.02 -7.03
C HIS A 42 3.07 -34.00 -5.96
N PRO A 43 2.36 -34.15 -4.82
CA PRO A 43 2.67 -35.23 -3.89
C PRO A 43 2.54 -36.57 -4.63
N PRO A 44 3.55 -37.46 -4.59
CA PRO A 44 3.53 -38.70 -5.36
C PRO A 44 2.39 -39.62 -4.92
N SER A 45 1.80 -40.33 -5.89
CA SER A 45 0.62 -41.20 -5.78
C SER A 45 0.80 -42.48 -4.95
N HIS A 46 1.84 -42.56 -4.14
CA HIS A 46 2.23 -43.75 -3.39
C HIS A 46 2.69 -43.36 -1.99
N SER A 47 2.58 -44.28 -1.03
CA SER A 47 3.22 -44.12 0.27
C SER A 47 4.71 -43.78 0.06
N MET A 48 5.18 -42.73 0.74
CA MET A 48 6.58 -42.32 0.70
C MET A 48 7.34 -42.95 1.85
N LEU A 49 8.54 -43.43 1.53
CA LEU A 49 9.42 -44.03 2.53
C LEU A 49 10.02 -42.92 3.40
N VAL A 50 10.05 -43.16 4.70
CA VAL A 50 10.82 -42.35 5.65
C VAL A 50 12.20 -43.00 5.76
N LEU A 51 13.24 -42.21 5.53
CA LEU A 51 14.63 -42.68 5.48
C LEU A 51 15.39 -42.12 6.68
N THR A 52 16.19 -42.96 7.32
CA THR A 52 16.95 -42.61 8.54
C THR A 52 18.45 -42.70 8.36
N ASN A 53 18.94 -43.46 7.36
CA ASN A 53 20.36 -43.50 7.00
C ASN A 53 20.58 -42.81 5.62
N PRO A 54 21.53 -41.85 5.50
CA PRO A 54 21.91 -41.25 4.22
C PRO A 54 22.28 -42.25 3.11
N SER A 55 22.72 -43.45 3.48
CA SER A 55 23.08 -44.56 2.58
C SER A 55 21.88 -45.26 1.96
N ASP A 56 20.68 -45.15 2.55
CA ASP A 56 19.48 -45.90 2.14
C ASP A 56 19.08 -45.57 0.70
N ARG A 57 18.91 -46.61 -0.13
CA ARG A 57 18.56 -46.42 -1.55
C ARG A 57 17.06 -46.27 -1.78
N ALA A 58 16.63 -45.04 -2.05
CA ALA A 58 15.23 -44.69 -2.33
C ALA A 58 15.06 -43.89 -3.64
N ARG A 59 13.86 -43.32 -3.88
CA ARG A 59 13.62 -42.35 -4.97
C ARG A 59 14.05 -40.95 -4.49
N PRO A 60 14.49 -40.03 -5.38
CA PRO A 60 14.85 -38.66 -4.99
C PRO A 60 13.79 -37.94 -4.16
N MET A 61 12.50 -38.20 -4.44
CA MET A 61 11.36 -37.59 -3.74
C MET A 61 11.23 -38.03 -2.27
N ASP A 62 11.59 -39.28 -1.95
CA ASP A 62 11.58 -39.81 -0.57
C ASP A 62 12.78 -39.24 0.23
N ILE A 63 13.94 -39.14 -0.42
CA ILE A 63 15.17 -38.53 0.14
C ILE A 63 14.92 -37.06 0.45
N LEU A 64 14.45 -36.29 -0.53
CA LEU A 64 14.16 -34.87 -0.39
C LEU A 64 13.14 -34.62 0.74
N ARG A 65 12.10 -35.44 0.86
CA ARG A 65 11.13 -35.36 1.97
C ARG A 65 11.78 -35.62 3.33
N SER A 66 12.70 -36.58 3.41
CA SER A 66 13.39 -36.94 4.64
C SER A 66 14.40 -35.88 5.07
N VAL A 67 15.06 -35.20 4.12
CA VAL A 67 15.90 -34.02 4.35
C VAL A 67 15.08 -32.80 4.76
N LEU A 68 14.00 -32.47 4.03
CA LEU A 68 13.10 -31.35 4.37
C LEU A 68 12.55 -31.48 5.81
N LYS A 69 12.16 -32.69 6.22
CA LYS A 69 11.70 -32.98 7.58
C LYS A 69 12.81 -33.07 8.63
N GLY A 70 14.09 -32.98 8.25
CA GLY A 70 15.23 -33.11 9.17
C GLY A 70 15.45 -34.52 9.73
N ILE A 71 14.88 -35.54 9.09
CA ILE A 71 15.09 -36.95 9.46
C ILE A 71 16.43 -37.44 8.90
N LEU A 72 16.78 -36.97 7.71
CA LEU A 72 18.16 -36.97 7.21
C LEU A 72 18.76 -35.58 7.46
N LEU A 73 20.01 -35.54 7.95
CA LEU A 73 20.75 -34.32 8.28
C LEU A 73 19.97 -33.37 9.23
N PRO A 74 19.67 -33.79 10.47
CA PRO A 74 18.97 -32.96 11.46
C PRO A 74 19.71 -31.65 11.77
N GLU A 75 21.05 -31.67 11.79
CA GLU A 75 21.88 -30.54 12.21
C GLU A 75 22.21 -29.52 11.10
N SER A 76 21.93 -29.84 9.83
CA SER A 76 22.23 -28.94 8.70
C SER A 76 21.32 -27.71 8.64
N PHE A 77 21.77 -26.67 7.94
CA PHE A 77 20.91 -25.53 7.60
C PHE A 77 20.22 -25.74 6.25
N MET A 78 19.02 -25.19 6.10
CA MET A 78 18.28 -25.16 4.84
C MET A 78 17.81 -23.74 4.54
N LEU A 79 17.98 -23.31 3.29
CA LEU A 79 17.31 -22.14 2.72
C LEU A 79 16.49 -22.59 1.52
N VAL A 80 15.19 -22.31 1.57
CA VAL A 80 14.21 -22.85 0.61
C VAL A 80 13.41 -21.70 0.01
N THR A 81 13.40 -21.58 -1.32
CA THR A 81 12.59 -20.60 -2.03
C THR A 81 11.24 -21.22 -2.42
N THR A 82 10.18 -20.43 -2.34
CA THR A 82 8.84 -20.83 -2.78
C THR A 82 8.02 -19.60 -3.15
N ARG A 83 7.10 -19.72 -4.11
CA ARG A 83 6.07 -18.69 -4.36
C ARG A 83 5.26 -18.48 -3.08
N SER A 84 5.07 -17.24 -2.62
CA SER A 84 4.44 -16.91 -1.32
C SER A 84 3.13 -17.66 -1.06
N LEU A 85 2.33 -17.88 -2.12
CA LEU A 85 1.12 -18.69 -2.04
C LEU A 85 1.41 -20.10 -1.49
N ALA A 86 2.39 -20.84 -2.02
CA ALA A 86 2.64 -22.22 -1.62
C ALA A 86 3.26 -22.38 -0.22
N ALA A 87 3.67 -21.29 0.45
CA ALA A 87 4.33 -21.30 1.75
C ALA A 87 3.64 -22.19 2.79
N ASP A 88 2.32 -22.08 3.01
CA ASP A 88 1.56 -22.90 3.96
C ASP A 88 1.83 -24.42 3.83
N ALA A 89 1.93 -24.90 2.60
CA ALA A 89 2.14 -26.32 2.32
C ALA A 89 3.61 -26.73 2.49
N VAL A 90 4.54 -25.78 2.34
CA VAL A 90 5.98 -25.96 2.59
C VAL A 90 6.29 -25.93 4.09
N MET A 91 5.66 -25.04 4.86
CA MET A 91 5.83 -24.95 6.34
C MET A 91 5.57 -26.30 7.02
N ASN A 92 4.53 -27.02 6.59
CA ASN A 92 4.16 -28.34 7.10
C ASN A 92 5.11 -29.50 6.67
N LEU A 93 6.14 -29.20 5.86
CA LEU A 93 7.13 -30.17 5.38
C LEU A 93 8.54 -29.91 5.93
N LEU A 94 8.83 -28.70 6.42
CA LEU A 94 10.15 -28.29 6.89
C LEU A 94 10.39 -28.64 8.37
N LYS A 95 11.65 -28.96 8.72
CA LYS A 95 12.11 -29.04 10.11
C LYS A 95 12.04 -27.68 10.82
N GLY A 96 11.92 -27.70 12.14
CA GLY A 96 12.03 -26.50 12.99
C GLY A 96 13.44 -26.29 13.52
N PRO A 97 13.78 -25.07 13.99
CA PRO A 97 12.99 -23.84 13.93
C PRO A 97 12.96 -23.24 12.51
N GLN A 98 11.83 -22.63 12.13
CA GLN A 98 11.63 -22.03 10.81
C GLN A 98 11.76 -20.50 10.89
N ARG A 99 12.27 -19.86 9.82
CA ARG A 99 12.28 -18.41 9.63
C ARG A 99 11.80 -18.10 8.21
N PHE A 100 11.11 -16.97 8.05
CA PHE A 100 10.50 -16.56 6.78
C PHE A 100 10.92 -15.14 6.42
N THR A 101 11.05 -14.90 5.12
CA THR A 101 11.30 -13.59 4.51
C THR A 101 10.58 -13.57 3.17
N GLU A 102 9.69 -12.62 2.94
CA GLU A 102 9.06 -12.43 1.63
C GLU A 102 9.94 -11.54 0.74
N ILE A 103 10.15 -11.97 -0.51
CA ILE A 103 10.87 -11.19 -1.52
C ILE A 103 9.86 -10.32 -2.26
N VAL A 104 9.63 -9.11 -1.74
CA VAL A 104 8.62 -8.17 -2.25
C VAL A 104 8.97 -7.50 -3.60
N GLY A 105 10.23 -7.62 -4.04
CA GLY A 105 10.74 -7.00 -5.27
C GLY A 105 11.68 -5.82 -5.00
N PHE A 106 11.83 -4.94 -5.99
CA PHE A 106 12.56 -3.67 -5.87
C PHE A 106 11.67 -2.57 -5.28
N SER A 107 12.22 -1.76 -4.38
CA SER A 107 11.69 -0.42 -4.08
C SER A 107 11.94 0.54 -5.25
N GLU A 108 11.37 1.76 -5.25
CA GLU A 108 11.67 2.77 -6.30
C GLU A 108 13.18 2.97 -6.46
N ARG A 109 13.91 3.15 -5.35
CA ARG A 109 15.37 3.24 -5.35
C ARG A 109 16.03 1.98 -5.96
N GLY A 110 15.50 0.79 -5.69
CA GLY A 110 15.97 -0.45 -6.30
C GLY A 110 15.79 -0.47 -7.82
N VAL A 111 14.67 0.06 -8.32
CA VAL A 111 14.42 0.25 -9.76
C VAL A 111 15.41 1.27 -10.33
N GLN A 112 15.63 2.41 -9.66
CA GLN A 112 16.58 3.43 -10.09
C GLN A 112 18.02 2.87 -10.19
N GLU A 113 18.49 2.20 -9.14
CA GLU A 113 19.80 1.55 -9.12
C GLU A 113 19.92 0.45 -10.20
N TYR A 114 18.84 -0.28 -10.49
CA TYR A 114 18.82 -1.28 -11.56
C TYR A 114 18.93 -0.64 -12.94
N PHE A 115 18.15 0.43 -13.21
CA PHE A 115 18.22 1.19 -14.45
C PHE A 115 19.65 1.71 -14.68
N GLN A 116 20.28 2.32 -13.68
CA GLN A 116 21.65 2.82 -13.80
C GLN A 116 22.65 1.71 -14.14
N LYS A 117 22.57 0.56 -13.44
CA LYS A 117 23.43 -0.62 -13.68
C LYS A 117 23.22 -1.27 -15.05
N PHE A 118 22.00 -1.19 -15.61
CA PHE A 118 21.65 -1.76 -16.92
C PHE A 118 22.02 -0.85 -18.11
N PHE A 119 21.85 0.45 -17.96
CA PHE A 119 22.13 1.41 -19.03
C PHE A 119 23.61 1.80 -19.09
N GLN A 120 24.28 1.96 -17.93
CA GLN A 120 25.70 2.30 -17.74
C GLN A 120 26.13 3.69 -18.27
N ASP A 121 25.48 4.21 -19.30
CA ASP A 121 25.52 5.63 -19.67
C ASP A 121 24.55 6.44 -18.81
N GLU A 122 25.06 7.48 -18.16
CA GLU A 122 24.33 8.31 -17.18
C GLU A 122 23.25 9.21 -17.83
N GLN A 123 23.42 9.63 -19.09
CA GLN A 123 22.41 10.44 -19.80
C GLN A 123 21.24 9.55 -20.27
N LEU A 124 21.57 8.39 -20.84
CA LEU A 124 20.63 7.34 -21.23
C LEU A 124 19.84 6.82 -20.02
N PHE A 125 20.50 6.59 -18.89
CA PHE A 125 19.88 6.28 -17.61
C PHE A 125 18.86 7.36 -17.19
N ARG A 126 19.27 8.62 -17.07
CA ARG A 126 18.36 9.71 -16.63
C ARG A 126 17.17 9.89 -17.59
N LYS A 127 17.41 9.92 -18.91
CA LYS A 127 16.36 10.06 -19.95
C LYS A 127 15.34 8.92 -19.97
N THR A 128 15.75 7.69 -19.59
CA THR A 128 14.84 6.54 -19.55
C THR A 128 14.15 6.41 -18.19
N TYR A 129 14.86 6.61 -17.07
CA TYR A 129 14.30 6.49 -15.73
C TYR A 129 13.22 7.54 -15.47
N GLU A 130 13.46 8.82 -15.74
CA GLU A 130 12.47 9.87 -15.43
C GLU A 130 11.17 9.71 -16.24
N ARG A 131 11.21 9.16 -17.46
CA ARG A 131 9.97 8.82 -18.20
C ARG A 131 9.19 7.67 -17.57
N VAL A 132 9.87 6.63 -17.09
CA VAL A 132 9.23 5.52 -16.38
C VAL A 132 8.66 6.01 -15.04
N LYS A 133 9.35 6.93 -14.36
CA LYS A 133 8.92 7.56 -13.11
C LYS A 133 7.67 8.42 -13.26
N ILE A 134 7.54 9.17 -14.36
CA ILE A 134 6.31 9.92 -14.71
C ILE A 134 5.11 8.97 -14.86
N ASN A 135 5.33 7.74 -15.33
CA ASN A 135 4.31 6.70 -15.34
C ASN A 135 4.38 5.84 -14.06
N GLU A 136 3.88 6.38 -12.93
CA GLU A 136 3.89 5.69 -11.62
C GLU A 136 3.36 4.24 -11.69
N SER A 137 2.42 3.93 -12.59
CA SER A 137 1.91 2.55 -12.78
C SER A 137 2.95 1.60 -13.40
N LEU A 138 3.74 2.07 -14.37
CA LEU A 138 4.84 1.32 -14.97
C LEU A 138 6.05 1.23 -14.03
N LEU A 139 6.36 2.30 -13.29
CA LEU A 139 7.34 2.27 -12.20
C LEU A 139 6.95 1.22 -11.14
N THR A 140 5.66 1.17 -10.78
CA THR A 140 5.11 0.15 -9.86
C THR A 140 5.24 -1.26 -10.45
N ALA A 141 5.04 -1.45 -11.76
CA ALA A 141 5.28 -2.74 -12.41
C ALA A 141 6.77 -3.14 -12.41
N CYS A 142 7.69 -2.18 -12.58
CA CYS A 142 9.14 -2.39 -12.49
C CYS A 142 9.64 -2.79 -11.09
N SER A 143 8.81 -2.73 -10.04
CA SER A 143 9.13 -3.41 -8.76
C SER A 143 9.38 -4.91 -8.93
N VAL A 144 8.80 -5.55 -9.96
CA VAL A 144 9.11 -6.93 -10.33
C VAL A 144 10.39 -6.95 -11.20
N PRO A 145 11.50 -7.56 -10.76
CA PRO A 145 12.78 -7.45 -11.46
C PRO A 145 12.78 -7.94 -12.92
N LEU A 146 11.96 -8.96 -13.22
CA LEU A 146 11.79 -9.45 -14.59
C LEU A 146 11.10 -8.42 -15.50
N LEU A 147 10.06 -7.73 -15.00
CA LEU A 147 9.40 -6.66 -15.75
C LEU A 147 10.33 -5.46 -15.93
N CYS A 148 11.07 -5.10 -14.88
CA CYS A 148 12.11 -4.07 -14.93
C CYS A 148 13.12 -4.34 -16.05
N TRP A 149 13.67 -5.56 -16.11
CA TRP A 149 14.60 -5.98 -17.16
C TRP A 149 13.98 -5.90 -18.56
N MET A 150 12.74 -6.38 -18.74
CA MET A 150 12.03 -6.31 -20.02
C MET A 150 11.81 -4.87 -20.47
N VAL A 151 11.39 -3.97 -19.57
CA VAL A 151 11.19 -2.54 -19.85
C VAL A 151 12.51 -1.87 -20.22
N CYS A 152 13.58 -2.09 -19.45
CA CYS A 152 14.91 -1.56 -19.78
C CYS A 152 15.42 -2.08 -21.14
N PHE A 153 15.20 -3.36 -21.46
CA PHE A 153 15.58 -3.95 -22.75
C PHE A 153 14.86 -3.30 -23.93
N CYS A 154 13.53 -3.15 -23.85
CA CYS A 154 12.75 -2.49 -24.89
C CYS A 154 13.18 -1.03 -25.09
N LEU A 155 13.40 -0.27 -24.02
CA LEU A 155 13.87 1.11 -24.09
C LEU A 155 15.29 1.23 -24.65
N LYS A 156 16.17 0.26 -24.39
CA LYS A 156 17.52 0.21 -24.98
C LYS A 156 17.51 -0.12 -26.48
N LYS A 157 16.39 -0.66 -27.00
CA LYS A 157 16.18 -0.96 -28.43
C LYS A 157 15.45 0.16 -29.18
N HIS A 158 14.45 0.79 -28.56
CA HIS A 158 13.53 1.74 -29.20
C HIS A 158 13.75 3.21 -28.78
N PHE A 159 15.00 3.59 -28.50
CA PHE A 159 15.40 4.86 -27.87
C PHE A 159 15.05 6.17 -28.62
N THR A 160 14.53 6.06 -29.84
CA THR A 160 14.07 7.16 -30.70
C THR A 160 12.54 7.35 -30.70
N ASP A 161 11.76 6.41 -30.14
CA ASP A 161 10.28 6.43 -30.14
C ASP A 161 9.70 6.21 -28.72
N ASP A 162 10.46 6.64 -27.71
CA ASP A 162 10.20 6.42 -26.28
C ASP A 162 8.74 6.73 -25.86
N ASP A 163 8.16 7.82 -26.35
CA ASP A 163 6.84 8.31 -25.93
C ASP A 163 5.69 7.47 -26.52
N HIS A 164 5.91 6.75 -27.62
CA HIS A 164 4.97 5.77 -28.18
C HIS A 164 5.07 4.43 -27.44
N VAL A 165 6.30 4.01 -27.09
CA VAL A 165 6.55 2.85 -26.22
C VAL A 165 5.88 3.03 -24.85
N MET A 166 6.10 4.17 -24.17
CA MET A 166 5.49 4.48 -22.87
C MET A 166 3.96 4.39 -22.88
N ARG A 167 3.29 4.79 -23.98
CA ARG A 167 1.82 4.72 -24.12
C ARG A 167 1.29 3.29 -24.33
N LYS A 168 2.13 2.34 -24.74
CA LYS A 168 1.79 0.92 -24.91
C LYS A 168 2.04 0.07 -23.66
N LEU A 169 3.01 0.44 -22.81
CA LEU A 169 3.38 -0.30 -21.60
C LEU A 169 2.44 0.02 -20.42
N LYS A 170 1.19 -0.45 -20.52
CA LYS A 170 0.12 -0.25 -19.53
C LYS A 170 -0.17 -1.45 -18.64
N THR A 171 0.07 -2.68 -19.11
CA THR A 171 -0.28 -3.91 -18.37
C THR A 171 0.85 -4.92 -18.42
N ASN A 172 0.80 -5.98 -17.62
CA ASN A 172 1.84 -7.00 -17.66
C ASN A 172 1.88 -7.64 -19.05
N THR A 173 0.72 -7.99 -19.63
CA THR A 173 0.68 -8.59 -20.96
C THR A 173 1.24 -7.67 -22.03
N SER A 174 1.00 -6.35 -21.96
CA SER A 174 1.54 -5.43 -22.98
C SER A 174 3.07 -5.26 -22.88
N ILE A 175 3.67 -5.42 -21.69
CA ILE A 175 5.12 -5.54 -21.52
C ILE A 175 5.64 -6.83 -22.19
N TYR A 176 4.98 -7.98 -22.01
CA TYR A 176 5.37 -9.25 -22.67
C TYR A 176 5.23 -9.17 -24.19
N VAL A 177 4.11 -8.64 -24.70
CA VAL A 177 3.88 -8.44 -26.13
C VAL A 177 4.98 -7.56 -26.74
N HIS A 178 5.25 -6.38 -26.17
CA HIS A 178 6.24 -5.46 -26.74
C HIS A 178 7.66 -6.04 -26.69
N PHE A 179 8.02 -6.73 -25.61
CA PHE A 179 9.29 -7.44 -25.50
C PHE A 179 9.44 -8.57 -26.53
N VAL A 180 8.39 -9.38 -26.73
CA VAL A 180 8.36 -10.45 -27.75
C VAL A 180 8.44 -9.87 -29.17
N SER A 181 7.70 -8.80 -29.48
CA SER A 181 7.85 -8.08 -30.76
C SER A 181 9.29 -7.58 -30.96
N THR A 182 9.90 -6.96 -29.95
CA THR A 182 11.27 -6.42 -30.03
C THR A 182 12.34 -7.49 -30.29
N LEU A 183 12.14 -8.71 -29.77
CA LEU A 183 13.00 -9.86 -30.10
C LEU A 183 12.74 -10.38 -31.52
N LEU A 184 11.49 -10.39 -31.98
CA LEU A 184 11.10 -10.90 -33.31
C LEU A 184 11.52 -9.96 -34.45
N GLU A 185 11.63 -8.65 -34.21
CA GLU A 185 12.23 -7.67 -35.15
C GLU A 185 13.64 -8.06 -35.63
N HIS A 186 14.36 -8.84 -34.82
CA HIS A 186 15.73 -9.29 -35.06
C HIS A 186 15.83 -10.77 -35.44
N HIS A 187 14.69 -11.44 -35.70
CA HIS A 187 14.65 -12.87 -36.02
C HIS A 187 14.99 -13.14 -37.48
N ASP A 188 15.73 -14.22 -37.75
CA ASP A 188 16.05 -14.66 -39.11
C ASP A 188 14.79 -15.06 -39.88
N GLN A 189 14.71 -14.70 -41.17
CA GLN A 189 13.50 -14.87 -41.98
C GLN A 189 13.34 -16.30 -42.56
N SER A 190 14.26 -17.20 -42.24
CA SER A 190 14.26 -18.60 -42.67
C SER A 190 13.08 -19.44 -42.18
N GLN A 191 12.41 -19.05 -41.08
CA GLN A 191 11.18 -19.69 -40.59
C GLN A 191 10.04 -18.67 -40.43
N SER A 192 8.83 -19.06 -40.84
CA SER A 192 7.60 -18.28 -40.57
C SER A 192 7.41 -18.06 -39.07
N VAL A 193 7.42 -16.80 -38.64
CA VAL A 193 7.25 -16.40 -37.23
C VAL A 193 5.94 -16.94 -36.64
N LEU A 194 4.84 -16.93 -37.40
CA LEU A 194 3.56 -17.51 -36.98
C LEU A 194 3.67 -19.02 -36.67
N THR A 195 4.44 -19.75 -37.48
CA THR A 195 4.67 -21.19 -37.29
C THR A 195 5.54 -21.44 -36.06
N MET A 196 6.64 -20.69 -35.91
CA MET A 196 7.54 -20.79 -34.76
C MET A 196 6.82 -20.46 -33.44
N LEU A 197 6.01 -19.40 -33.40
CA LEU A 197 5.19 -19.05 -32.24
C LEU A 197 4.12 -20.10 -31.91
N ARG A 198 3.50 -20.73 -32.92
CA ARG A 198 2.57 -21.86 -32.70
C ARG A 198 3.28 -23.07 -32.11
N SER A 199 4.46 -23.43 -32.62
CA SER A 199 5.26 -24.55 -32.08
C SER A 199 5.79 -24.29 -30.67
N LEU A 200 6.24 -23.07 -30.37
CA LEU A 200 6.56 -22.65 -29.00
C LEU A 200 5.33 -22.71 -28.09
N GLY A 201 4.20 -22.22 -28.58
CA GLY A 201 2.91 -22.22 -27.87
C GLY A 201 2.40 -23.62 -27.54
N GLN A 202 2.53 -24.58 -28.45
CA GLN A 202 2.22 -25.99 -28.18
C GLN A 202 3.18 -26.59 -27.15
N ARG A 203 4.49 -26.35 -27.29
CA ARG A 203 5.51 -26.82 -26.32
C ARG A 203 5.25 -26.25 -24.92
N ALA A 204 4.81 -25.00 -24.86
CA ALA A 204 4.40 -24.32 -23.63
C ALA A 204 3.11 -24.91 -23.03
N GLU A 205 2.07 -25.16 -23.85
CA GLU A 205 0.83 -25.80 -23.38
C GLU A 205 1.12 -27.18 -22.78
N GLU A 206 1.92 -28.01 -23.47
CA GLU A 206 2.29 -29.33 -22.98
C GLU A 206 2.99 -29.25 -21.63
N GLY A 207 3.94 -28.32 -21.49
CA GLY A 207 4.63 -28.05 -20.22
C GLY A 207 3.68 -27.55 -19.13
N VAL A 208 2.76 -26.64 -19.45
CA VAL A 208 1.73 -26.13 -18.51
C VAL A 208 0.80 -27.26 -18.03
N LYS A 209 0.39 -28.18 -18.91
CA LYS A 209 -0.51 -29.30 -18.56
C LYS A 209 0.17 -30.38 -17.73
N LYS A 210 1.45 -30.69 -18.02
CA LYS A 210 2.26 -31.66 -17.27
C LYS A 210 2.92 -31.05 -16.02
N ARG A 211 2.92 -29.71 -15.92
CA ARG A 211 3.74 -28.89 -15.01
C ARG A 211 5.24 -29.25 -15.10
N GLU A 212 5.72 -29.29 -16.34
CA GLU A 212 7.13 -29.44 -16.72
C GLU A 212 7.68 -28.07 -17.20
N GLY A 213 8.82 -27.64 -16.63
CA GLY A 213 9.59 -26.46 -17.10
C GLY A 213 10.88 -26.79 -17.87
N LEU A 214 11.26 -28.07 -17.93
CA LEU A 214 12.46 -28.56 -18.62
C LEU A 214 12.06 -29.54 -19.74
N PHE A 215 12.44 -29.22 -20.98
CA PHE A 215 12.14 -30.01 -22.18
C PHE A 215 13.40 -30.68 -22.72
N VAL A 216 13.38 -32.00 -22.92
CA VAL A 216 14.51 -32.70 -23.56
C VAL A 216 14.61 -32.30 -25.05
N GLU A 217 15.82 -32.22 -25.59
CA GLU A 217 16.10 -31.79 -26.98
C GLU A 217 15.16 -32.45 -28.03
N LYS A 218 14.97 -33.78 -27.92
CA LYS A 218 14.07 -34.55 -28.80
C LYS A 218 12.59 -34.14 -28.76
N SER A 219 12.13 -33.54 -27.66
CA SER A 219 10.76 -33.02 -27.54
C SER A 219 10.61 -31.62 -28.14
N VAL A 220 11.67 -30.81 -28.11
CA VAL A 220 11.69 -29.49 -28.75
C VAL A 220 11.69 -29.66 -30.27
N THR A 221 12.62 -30.47 -30.80
CA THR A 221 12.75 -30.72 -32.26
C THR A 221 11.53 -31.40 -32.87
N ALA A 222 10.83 -32.27 -32.13
CA ALA A 222 9.57 -32.89 -32.56
C ALA A 222 8.44 -31.87 -32.82
N THR A 223 8.56 -30.64 -32.30
CA THR A 223 7.62 -29.53 -32.56
C THR A 223 8.00 -28.69 -33.79
N GLY A 224 9.07 -29.03 -34.53
CA GLY A 224 9.56 -28.22 -35.65
C GLY A 224 10.25 -26.91 -35.21
N LEU A 225 10.74 -26.87 -33.96
CA LEU A 225 11.61 -25.81 -33.45
C LEU A 225 13.06 -26.26 -33.58
N ASP A 226 13.92 -25.41 -34.14
CA ASP A 226 15.37 -25.56 -33.96
C ASP A 226 15.77 -25.06 -32.56
N PRO A 227 16.32 -25.93 -31.68
CA PRO A 227 16.76 -25.52 -30.35
C PRO A 227 18.05 -24.68 -30.35
N ALA A 228 18.76 -24.59 -31.47
CA ALA A 228 20.02 -23.82 -31.57
C ALA A 228 19.80 -22.33 -31.90
N THR A 229 18.73 -21.99 -32.63
CA THR A 229 18.43 -20.61 -33.07
C THR A 229 17.27 -19.93 -32.32
N ASN A 230 16.46 -20.68 -31.55
CA ASN A 230 15.26 -20.12 -30.94
C ASN A 230 15.54 -19.15 -29.77
N VAL A 231 15.26 -17.86 -29.96
CA VAL A 231 15.53 -16.78 -28.99
C VAL A 231 14.71 -16.84 -27.68
N PHE A 232 13.71 -17.73 -27.58
CA PHE A 232 12.84 -17.84 -26.40
C PHE A 232 13.13 -19.09 -25.53
N LEU A 233 14.00 -19.99 -26.00
CA LEU A 233 14.41 -21.20 -25.28
C LEU A 233 15.89 -21.15 -24.93
N TYR A 234 16.20 -21.22 -23.64
CA TYR A 234 17.58 -21.32 -23.15
C TYR A 234 18.02 -22.79 -23.10
N LYS A 235 19.22 -23.08 -23.64
CA LYS A 235 19.85 -24.41 -23.58
C LYS A 235 20.60 -24.59 -22.25
N ASP A 236 20.18 -25.60 -21.51
CA ASP A 236 20.73 -26.01 -20.22
C ASP A 236 21.13 -27.49 -20.27
N SER A 237 21.67 -28.06 -19.19
CA SER A 237 22.18 -29.43 -19.18
C SER A 237 21.93 -30.17 -17.88
N LEU A 238 21.30 -31.33 -17.97
CA LEU A 238 21.03 -32.20 -16.83
C LEU A 238 22.07 -33.32 -16.76
N LYS A 239 22.84 -33.39 -15.66
CA LYS A 239 23.66 -34.57 -15.34
C LYS A 239 22.74 -35.75 -15.03
N ARG A 240 22.88 -36.85 -15.76
CA ARG A 240 22.14 -38.11 -15.55
C ARG A 240 23.06 -39.29 -15.84
N ASN A 241 23.33 -40.12 -14.82
CA ASN A 241 24.22 -41.29 -14.92
C ASN A 241 25.59 -40.95 -15.55
N ASN A 242 26.26 -39.91 -15.03
CA ASN A 242 27.53 -39.36 -15.52
C ASN A 242 27.55 -38.92 -16.99
N ARG A 243 26.37 -38.76 -17.63
CA ARG A 243 26.22 -38.16 -18.96
C ARG A 243 25.49 -36.83 -18.84
N GLN A 244 25.87 -35.88 -19.68
CA GLN A 244 25.27 -34.54 -19.74
C GLN A 244 24.18 -34.56 -20.82
N VAL A 245 22.91 -34.42 -20.41
CA VAL A 245 21.76 -34.46 -21.31
C VAL A 245 21.32 -33.02 -21.63
N PRO A 246 21.27 -32.60 -22.91
CA PRO A 246 20.77 -31.28 -23.27
C PRO A 246 19.27 -31.16 -22.99
N VAL A 247 18.91 -30.13 -22.24
CA VAL A 247 17.53 -29.75 -21.92
C VAL A 247 17.32 -28.27 -22.22
N PHE A 248 16.08 -27.89 -22.43
CA PHE A 248 15.70 -26.53 -22.82
C PHE A 248 14.61 -26.02 -21.90
N LYS A 249 14.65 -24.73 -21.58
CA LYS A 249 13.65 -24.08 -20.73
C LYS A 249 13.29 -22.71 -21.29
N PHE A 250 12.06 -22.26 -21.07
CA PHE A 250 11.75 -20.85 -21.27
C PHE A 250 12.57 -20.00 -20.29
N MET A 251 12.91 -18.78 -20.69
CA MET A 251 13.70 -17.85 -19.88
C MET A 251 13.17 -17.66 -18.45
N HIS A 252 11.84 -17.70 -18.29
CA HIS A 252 11.15 -17.80 -17.00
C HIS A 252 9.78 -18.47 -17.22
N LEU A 253 9.19 -19.07 -16.18
CA LEU A 253 7.91 -19.78 -16.27
C LEU A 253 6.75 -18.91 -16.77
N SER A 254 6.80 -17.60 -16.52
CA SER A 254 5.80 -16.65 -17.05
C SER A 254 5.82 -16.54 -18.58
N PHE A 255 6.95 -16.79 -19.25
CA PHE A 255 6.97 -16.91 -20.72
C PHE A 255 6.26 -18.18 -21.18
N GLN A 256 6.36 -19.28 -20.45
CA GLN A 256 5.61 -20.50 -20.72
C GLN A 256 4.09 -20.28 -20.53
N GLU A 257 3.71 -19.54 -19.49
CA GLU A 257 2.34 -19.10 -19.25
C GLU A 257 1.83 -18.17 -20.38
N PHE A 258 2.65 -17.19 -20.82
CA PHE A 258 2.35 -16.29 -21.94
C PHE A 258 2.23 -17.00 -23.29
N PHE A 259 3.19 -17.87 -23.66
CA PHE A 259 3.15 -18.60 -24.94
C PHE A 259 1.99 -19.60 -25.00
N THR A 260 1.56 -20.16 -23.85
CA THR A 260 0.32 -20.96 -23.77
C THR A 260 -0.91 -20.11 -24.07
N ALA A 261 -0.99 -18.88 -23.55
CA ALA A 261 -2.09 -17.97 -23.85
C ALA A 261 -2.09 -17.51 -25.32
N LEU A 262 -0.90 -17.18 -25.86
CA LEU A 262 -0.72 -16.81 -27.26
C LEU A 262 -1.10 -17.95 -28.20
N TYR A 263 -0.73 -19.19 -27.88
CA TYR A 263 -1.17 -20.38 -28.62
C TYR A 263 -2.69 -20.41 -28.79
N TYR A 264 -3.45 -20.17 -27.73
CA TYR A 264 -4.92 -20.20 -27.77
C TYR A 264 -5.52 -19.07 -28.63
N VAL A 265 -4.83 -17.95 -28.80
CA VAL A 265 -5.23 -16.87 -29.73
C VAL A 265 -4.85 -17.19 -31.19
N LEU A 266 -3.80 -17.99 -31.41
CA LEU A 266 -3.28 -18.39 -32.72
C LEU A 266 -3.85 -19.72 -33.27
N LEU A 267 -4.77 -20.36 -32.54
CA LEU A 267 -5.52 -21.55 -32.98
C LEU A 267 -6.81 -21.17 -33.73
N ASP A 268 -7.30 -22.08 -34.59
CA ASP A 268 -8.57 -21.88 -35.27
C ASP A 268 -9.73 -21.77 -34.28
N LYS A 269 -10.67 -20.86 -34.58
CA LYS A 269 -11.83 -20.46 -33.75
C LYS A 269 -12.51 -21.59 -32.95
N LYS A 270 -12.68 -22.79 -33.53
CA LYS A 270 -13.31 -23.93 -32.84
C LYS A 270 -12.40 -24.56 -31.79
N GLU A 271 -11.13 -24.77 -32.11
CA GLU A 271 -10.15 -25.35 -31.18
C GLU A 271 -9.80 -24.33 -30.09
N SER A 272 -9.51 -23.09 -30.48
CA SER A 272 -9.26 -21.96 -29.58
C SER A 272 -10.33 -21.86 -28.47
N TRP A 273 -11.61 -21.84 -28.83
CA TRP A 273 -12.69 -21.78 -27.85
C TRP A 273 -12.81 -23.06 -27.01
N GLY A 274 -12.50 -24.24 -27.56
CA GLY A 274 -12.43 -25.48 -26.78
C GLY A 274 -11.38 -25.41 -25.68
N LYS A 275 -10.13 -25.06 -26.04
CA LYS A 275 -9.00 -24.90 -25.10
C LYS A 275 -9.33 -23.90 -23.97
N VAL A 276 -9.95 -22.76 -24.33
CA VAL A 276 -10.34 -21.72 -23.37
C VAL A 276 -11.53 -22.18 -22.50
N THR A 277 -12.46 -22.97 -23.04
CA THR A 277 -13.55 -23.59 -22.25
C THR A 277 -12.99 -24.58 -21.23
N ASP A 278 -12.03 -25.44 -21.61
CA ASP A 278 -11.36 -26.37 -20.69
C ASP A 278 -10.62 -25.61 -19.57
N LEU A 279 -9.91 -24.54 -19.93
CA LEU A 279 -9.15 -23.67 -19.02
C LEU A 279 -10.07 -23.02 -17.97
N LEU A 280 -11.19 -22.43 -18.40
CA LEU A 280 -12.20 -21.80 -17.54
C LEU A 280 -12.98 -22.83 -16.70
N THR A 281 -13.24 -24.02 -17.26
CA THR A 281 -13.88 -25.12 -16.54
C THR A 281 -12.97 -25.66 -15.45
N SER A 282 -11.67 -25.77 -15.70
CA SER A 282 -10.65 -26.13 -14.70
C SER A 282 -10.64 -25.13 -13.54
N LEU A 283 -10.64 -23.82 -13.82
CA LEU A 283 -10.72 -22.76 -12.79
C LEU A 283 -11.92 -22.96 -11.85
N LYS A 284 -13.12 -23.16 -12.43
CA LYS A 284 -14.37 -23.34 -11.67
C LYS A 284 -14.39 -24.68 -10.91
N MET A 285 -14.22 -25.79 -11.61
CA MET A 285 -14.45 -27.14 -11.05
C MET A 285 -13.43 -27.54 -9.98
N LYS A 286 -12.18 -27.09 -10.09
CA LYS A 286 -11.15 -27.36 -9.06
C LYS A 286 -11.16 -26.34 -7.91
N GLY A 287 -12.06 -25.37 -7.93
CA GLY A 287 -12.11 -24.30 -6.93
C GLY A 287 -10.81 -23.52 -6.81
N ILE A 288 -10.06 -23.34 -7.92
CA ILE A 288 -8.71 -22.74 -7.93
C ILE A 288 -8.73 -21.30 -7.39
N ILE A 289 -9.91 -20.69 -7.29
CA ILE A 289 -10.09 -19.31 -6.83
C ILE A 289 -10.69 -19.23 -5.40
N ASN A 290 -11.31 -20.29 -4.85
CA ASN A 290 -12.38 -20.11 -3.84
C ASN A 290 -12.14 -20.47 -2.35
N ARG A 291 -11.40 -21.47 -1.83
CA ARG A 291 -10.64 -22.57 -2.45
C ARG A 291 -9.27 -22.94 -1.78
N PRO A 292 -8.92 -22.63 -0.51
CA PRO A 292 -7.54 -22.78 -0.02
C PRO A 292 -7.07 -24.25 0.01
N SER A 293 -6.13 -24.59 -0.87
CA SER A 293 -5.44 -25.90 -0.94
C SER A 293 -3.97 -25.69 -1.34
N PRO A 294 -3.09 -26.70 -1.18
CA PRO A 294 -1.73 -26.68 -1.75
C PRO A 294 -1.74 -26.64 -3.29
N GLU A 295 -2.57 -27.47 -3.91
CA GLU A 295 -2.63 -27.70 -5.37
C GLU A 295 -2.91 -26.44 -6.19
N ARG A 296 -3.64 -25.48 -5.60
CA ARG A 296 -3.91 -24.14 -6.13
C ARG A 296 -2.66 -23.40 -6.59
N ARG A 297 -1.57 -23.53 -5.83
CA ARG A 297 -0.71 -22.36 -5.51
C ARG A 297 0.55 -22.22 -6.37
N SER A 298 0.94 -23.29 -7.07
CA SER A 298 1.79 -23.22 -8.27
C SER A 298 1.03 -23.75 -9.50
N ASN A 299 -0.14 -23.17 -9.74
CA ASN A 299 -0.98 -23.47 -10.90
C ASN A 299 -0.82 -22.34 -11.93
N PRO A 300 -0.35 -22.61 -13.16
CA PRO A 300 -0.16 -21.59 -14.20
C PRO A 300 -1.47 -21.04 -14.78
N ILE A 301 -2.60 -21.74 -14.60
CA ILE A 301 -3.88 -21.42 -15.28
C ILE A 301 -4.35 -19.96 -15.06
N PRO A 302 -4.32 -19.37 -13.84
CA PRO A 302 -4.66 -17.96 -13.66
C PRO A 302 -3.78 -16.99 -14.47
N SER A 303 -2.47 -17.25 -14.58
CA SER A 303 -1.57 -16.45 -15.43
C SER A 303 -1.93 -16.58 -16.90
N VAL A 304 -2.18 -17.80 -17.39
CA VAL A 304 -2.61 -18.05 -18.78
C VAL A 304 -3.90 -17.29 -19.10
N VAL A 305 -4.86 -17.22 -18.17
CA VAL A 305 -6.10 -16.44 -18.35
C VAL A 305 -5.85 -14.93 -18.31
N MET A 306 -4.97 -14.41 -17.45
CA MET A 306 -4.61 -12.99 -17.44
C MET A 306 -3.89 -12.58 -18.73
N PHE A 307 -2.92 -13.37 -19.21
CA PHE A 307 -2.27 -13.16 -20.50
C PHE A 307 -3.26 -13.29 -21.67
N LEU A 308 -4.22 -14.22 -21.63
CA LEU A 308 -5.28 -14.32 -22.64
C LEU A 308 -6.15 -13.04 -22.67
N CYS A 309 -6.47 -12.48 -21.51
CA CYS A 309 -7.20 -11.21 -21.40
C CYS A 309 -6.43 -10.06 -22.06
N GLY A 310 -5.14 -9.92 -21.77
CA GLY A 310 -4.29 -8.87 -22.36
C GLY A 310 -3.93 -9.09 -23.82
N LEU A 311 -3.85 -10.33 -24.30
CA LEU A 311 -3.67 -10.63 -25.72
C LEU A 311 -4.92 -10.30 -26.55
N LEU A 312 -6.10 -10.29 -25.91
CA LEU A 312 -7.36 -9.87 -26.50
C LEU A 312 -7.62 -8.35 -26.35
N ASN A 313 -6.68 -7.60 -25.76
CA ASN A 313 -6.59 -6.16 -25.91
C ASN A 313 -5.92 -5.83 -27.26
N GLU A 314 -6.76 -5.51 -28.25
CA GLU A 314 -6.35 -5.19 -29.62
C GLU A 314 -5.32 -4.04 -29.70
N LYS A 315 -5.38 -3.06 -28.79
CA LYS A 315 -4.44 -1.91 -28.76
C LYS A 315 -3.06 -2.28 -28.22
N ALA A 316 -3.00 -3.24 -27.30
CA ALA A 316 -1.73 -3.76 -26.79
C ALA A 316 -1.07 -4.72 -27.79
N SER A 317 -1.87 -5.57 -28.43
CA SER A 317 -1.39 -6.70 -29.22
C SER A 317 -1.23 -6.44 -30.72
N SER A 318 -1.58 -5.24 -31.20
CA SER A 318 -1.57 -4.89 -32.63
C SER A 318 -0.20 -5.17 -33.28
N SER A 319 0.91 -4.73 -32.68
CA SER A 319 2.26 -4.89 -33.25
C SER A 319 2.65 -6.34 -33.49
N LEU A 320 2.26 -7.24 -32.58
CA LEU A 320 2.53 -8.68 -32.71
C LEU A 320 1.63 -9.32 -33.77
N PHE A 321 0.34 -8.94 -33.82
CA PHE A 321 -0.62 -9.50 -34.76
C PHE A 321 -0.43 -8.97 -36.20
N GLU A 322 0.01 -7.72 -36.37
CA GLU A 322 0.42 -7.12 -37.63
C GLU A 322 1.65 -7.84 -38.21
N MET A 323 2.69 -8.02 -37.38
CA MET A 323 3.94 -8.71 -37.74
C MET A 323 3.69 -10.13 -38.28
N ILE A 324 2.81 -10.89 -37.64
CA ILE A 324 2.49 -12.28 -38.01
C ILE A 324 1.26 -12.40 -38.94
N LYS A 325 0.67 -11.27 -39.34
CA LYS A 325 -0.51 -11.16 -40.23
C LYS A 325 -1.73 -11.96 -39.75
N TRP A 326 -2.01 -11.92 -38.45
CA TRP A 326 -3.14 -12.65 -37.84
C TRP A 326 -4.49 -11.92 -38.01
N THR A 327 -5.61 -12.66 -37.97
CA THR A 327 -6.91 -12.14 -38.42
C THR A 327 -7.80 -11.61 -37.28
N VAL A 328 -8.08 -10.31 -37.31
CA VAL A 328 -8.91 -9.59 -36.32
C VAL A 328 -10.29 -10.22 -36.05
N PRO A 329 -11.05 -10.76 -37.03
CA PRO A 329 -12.36 -11.35 -36.76
C PRO A 329 -12.34 -12.57 -35.83
N GLN A 330 -11.21 -13.30 -35.73
CA GLN A 330 -11.07 -14.41 -34.77
C GLN A 330 -10.88 -13.89 -33.35
N ILE A 331 -10.00 -12.89 -33.18
CA ILE A 331 -9.74 -12.19 -31.92
C ILE A 331 -11.04 -11.63 -31.33
N ILE A 332 -11.82 -10.88 -32.12
CA ILE A 332 -13.08 -10.26 -31.66
C ILE A 332 -14.04 -11.32 -31.10
N LYS A 333 -14.25 -12.45 -31.79
CA LYS A 333 -15.21 -13.46 -31.31
C LYS A 333 -14.70 -14.25 -30.09
N LEU A 334 -13.39 -14.48 -29.97
CA LEU A 334 -12.81 -15.05 -28.76
C LEU A 334 -12.96 -14.07 -27.58
N LYS A 335 -12.70 -12.78 -27.80
CA LYS A 335 -12.91 -11.69 -26.83
C LYS A 335 -14.35 -11.67 -26.31
N THR A 336 -15.36 -11.71 -27.19
CA THR A 336 -16.78 -11.74 -26.76
C THR A 336 -17.09 -12.97 -25.91
N ASN A 337 -16.67 -14.17 -26.33
CA ASN A 337 -16.97 -15.40 -25.58
C ASN A 337 -16.27 -15.43 -24.20
N LEU A 338 -15.04 -14.90 -24.11
CA LEU A 338 -14.31 -14.77 -22.85
C LEU A 338 -14.96 -13.74 -21.93
N GLN A 339 -15.43 -12.60 -22.46
CA GLN A 339 -16.15 -11.58 -21.68
C GLN A 339 -17.36 -12.19 -20.96
N GLU A 340 -18.27 -12.84 -21.69
CA GLU A 340 -19.45 -13.51 -21.10
C GLU A 340 -19.06 -14.52 -20.01
N SER A 341 -17.94 -15.23 -20.20
CA SER A 341 -17.43 -16.18 -19.21
C SER A 341 -16.87 -15.48 -17.97
N LEU A 342 -16.15 -14.37 -18.13
CA LEU A 342 -15.66 -13.55 -17.01
C LEU A 342 -16.83 -12.96 -16.21
N LEU A 343 -17.93 -12.53 -16.84
CA LEU A 343 -19.15 -12.11 -16.14
C LEU A 343 -19.66 -13.19 -15.17
N THR A 344 -19.61 -14.47 -15.56
CA THR A 344 -19.99 -15.56 -14.66
C THR A 344 -18.99 -15.81 -13.52
N VAL A 345 -17.69 -15.55 -13.73
CA VAL A 345 -16.66 -15.67 -12.68
C VAL A 345 -16.76 -14.53 -11.67
N ILE A 346 -17.04 -13.31 -12.13
CA ILE A 346 -17.29 -12.12 -11.30
C ILE A 346 -18.47 -12.33 -10.35
N ARG A 347 -19.50 -13.06 -10.80
CA ARG A 347 -20.69 -13.39 -10.00
C ARG A 347 -20.48 -14.57 -9.02
N HIS A 348 -19.26 -15.07 -8.84
CA HIS A 348 -18.93 -16.10 -7.85
C HIS A 348 -17.98 -15.55 -6.76
N ASN A 349 -18.48 -15.49 -5.52
CA ASN A 349 -17.72 -14.98 -4.38
C ASN A 349 -16.34 -15.63 -4.20
N GLY A 350 -15.34 -14.83 -3.84
CA GLY A 350 -13.94 -15.21 -3.69
C GLY A 350 -13.11 -15.13 -4.99
N CYS A 351 -13.70 -14.67 -6.10
CA CYS A 351 -13.00 -14.51 -7.39
C CYS A 351 -12.67 -13.05 -7.76
N GLU A 352 -13.05 -12.09 -6.91
CA GLU A 352 -13.23 -10.68 -7.24
C GLU A 352 -11.93 -10.04 -7.77
N LEU A 353 -10.84 -10.09 -6.99
CA LEU A 353 -9.55 -9.51 -7.39
C LEU A 353 -8.95 -10.18 -8.63
N PHE A 354 -9.14 -11.49 -8.80
CA PHE A 354 -8.67 -12.18 -10.00
C PHE A 354 -9.41 -11.69 -11.26
N ALA A 355 -10.73 -11.54 -11.18
CA ALA A 355 -11.51 -11.05 -12.30
C ALA A 355 -11.25 -9.56 -12.59
N LEU A 356 -11.01 -8.74 -11.55
CA LEU A 356 -10.60 -7.34 -11.71
C LEU A 356 -9.23 -7.24 -12.42
N ARG A 357 -8.26 -8.11 -12.10
CA ARG A 357 -6.99 -8.22 -12.86
C ARG A 357 -7.22 -8.60 -14.33
N CYS A 358 -8.13 -9.53 -14.63
CA CYS A 358 -8.51 -9.88 -16.01
C CYS A 358 -9.16 -8.69 -16.77
N LEU A 359 -10.03 -7.93 -16.10
CA LEU A 359 -10.63 -6.71 -16.66
C LEU A 359 -9.58 -5.62 -16.92
N TYR A 360 -8.61 -5.47 -16.02
CA TYR A 360 -7.49 -4.54 -16.19
C TYR A 360 -6.59 -4.92 -17.38
N GLU A 361 -6.20 -6.19 -17.53
CA GLU A 361 -5.39 -6.63 -18.68
C GLU A 361 -6.12 -6.41 -20.02
N LEU A 362 -7.46 -6.54 -20.07
CA LEU A 362 -8.27 -6.24 -21.25
C LEU A 362 -8.28 -4.74 -21.66
N GLN A 363 -8.09 -3.80 -20.72
CA GLN A 363 -8.19 -2.35 -20.91
C GLN A 363 -9.45 -1.88 -21.72
N ASP A 364 -10.57 -2.59 -21.59
CA ASP A 364 -11.80 -2.32 -22.34
C ASP A 364 -12.89 -1.80 -21.39
N GLU A 365 -12.96 -0.48 -21.23
CA GLU A 365 -13.87 0.18 -20.28
C GLU A 365 -15.35 -0.20 -20.49
N ASN A 366 -15.76 -0.51 -21.73
CA ASN A 366 -17.12 -0.95 -22.06
C ASN A 366 -17.38 -2.39 -21.58
N VAL A 367 -16.34 -3.19 -21.37
CA VAL A 367 -16.42 -4.46 -20.65
C VAL A 367 -16.46 -4.21 -19.15
N VAL A 368 -15.57 -3.37 -18.61
CA VAL A 368 -15.55 -3.05 -17.17
C VAL A 368 -16.92 -2.53 -16.69
N ARG A 369 -17.49 -1.56 -17.42
CA ARG A 369 -18.81 -0.97 -17.13
C ARG A 369 -19.97 -1.96 -17.24
N ARG A 370 -19.90 -2.95 -18.14
CA ARG A 370 -20.89 -4.06 -18.17
C ARG A 370 -20.66 -5.08 -17.06
N ALA A 371 -19.40 -5.34 -16.71
CA ALA A 371 -19.00 -6.39 -15.79
C ALA A 371 -19.22 -6.05 -14.32
N LEU A 372 -19.04 -4.77 -13.98
CA LEU A 372 -19.32 -4.22 -12.65
C LEU A 372 -20.63 -3.42 -12.64
N GLY A 373 -21.44 -3.42 -13.71
CA GLY A 373 -22.66 -2.60 -13.81
C GLY A 373 -23.68 -2.87 -12.70
N ASP A 374 -23.80 -4.13 -12.27
CA ASP A 374 -24.67 -4.53 -11.14
C ASP A 374 -24.07 -4.22 -9.75
N TRP A 375 -22.79 -3.82 -9.68
CA TRP A 375 -22.04 -3.72 -8.43
C TRP A 375 -22.23 -2.35 -7.76
N VAL A 376 -23.16 -2.29 -6.80
CA VAL A 376 -23.25 -1.16 -5.85
C VAL A 376 -22.19 -1.27 -4.73
N SER A 377 -21.67 -2.48 -4.49
CA SER A 377 -20.79 -2.83 -3.37
C SER A 377 -19.64 -3.74 -3.81
N MET A 378 -18.39 -3.30 -3.63
CA MET A 378 -17.17 -4.09 -3.83
C MET A 378 -16.60 -4.54 -2.47
N ASN A 379 -16.34 -5.83 -2.32
CA ASN A 379 -15.84 -6.42 -1.08
C ASN A 379 -14.58 -7.26 -1.34
N LEU A 380 -13.46 -6.87 -0.73
CA LEU A 380 -12.16 -7.54 -0.84
C LEU A 380 -11.58 -7.87 0.55
N TYR A 381 -12.46 -8.03 1.56
CA TYR A 381 -12.09 -8.38 2.93
C TYR A 381 -11.09 -9.55 2.99
N ASN A 382 -9.99 -9.36 3.72
CA ASN A 382 -8.91 -10.34 3.90
C ASN A 382 -8.25 -10.80 2.58
N VAL A 383 -8.15 -9.89 1.61
CA VAL A 383 -7.40 -10.10 0.36
C VAL A 383 -6.19 -9.17 0.33
N SER A 384 -4.99 -9.71 0.56
CA SER A 384 -3.71 -9.01 0.43
C SER A 384 -3.57 -8.34 -0.95
N LEU A 385 -3.46 -7.01 -0.98
CA LEU A 385 -3.23 -6.22 -2.20
C LEU A 385 -1.75 -5.86 -2.36
N ARG A 386 -1.19 -6.09 -3.55
CA ARG A 386 0.11 -5.50 -3.94
C ARG A 386 -0.12 -4.11 -4.54
N SER A 387 0.92 -3.28 -4.63
CA SER A 387 0.80 -1.94 -5.22
C SER A 387 0.34 -1.97 -6.69
N THR A 388 0.68 -3.01 -7.45
CA THR A 388 0.12 -3.28 -8.80
C THR A 388 -1.38 -3.58 -8.79
N ASP A 389 -1.89 -4.20 -7.72
CA ASP A 389 -3.32 -4.47 -7.55
C ASP A 389 -4.10 -3.19 -7.17
N CYS A 390 -3.45 -2.19 -6.57
CA CYS A 390 -4.05 -0.88 -6.34
C CYS A 390 -4.35 -0.14 -7.66
N TRP A 391 -3.45 -0.21 -8.65
CA TRP A 391 -3.69 0.31 -10.00
C TRP A 391 -4.82 -0.42 -10.74
N VAL A 392 -4.98 -1.73 -10.51
CA VAL A 392 -6.12 -2.53 -11.00
C VAL A 392 -7.44 -2.02 -10.42
N LEU A 393 -7.49 -1.78 -9.10
CA LEU A 393 -8.70 -1.27 -8.43
C LEU A 393 -9.04 0.17 -8.86
N LEU A 394 -8.03 1.05 -8.95
CA LEU A 394 -8.21 2.42 -9.44
C LEU A 394 -8.89 2.43 -10.80
N TYR A 395 -8.31 1.77 -11.80
CA TYR A 395 -8.85 1.69 -13.15
C TYR A 395 -10.29 1.13 -13.19
N CYS A 396 -10.57 0.07 -12.41
CA CYS A 396 -11.91 -0.53 -12.39
C CYS A 396 -12.96 0.37 -11.73
N LEU A 397 -12.60 1.15 -10.72
CA LEU A 397 -13.49 2.07 -10.01
C LEU A 397 -13.68 3.39 -10.79
N GLU A 398 -12.64 3.92 -11.45
CA GLU A 398 -12.75 5.05 -12.38
C GLU A 398 -13.71 4.75 -13.54
N CYS A 399 -13.68 3.52 -14.06
CA CYS A 399 -14.67 3.06 -15.04
C CYS A 399 -16.10 3.02 -14.48
N CYS A 400 -16.28 2.81 -13.17
CA CYS A 400 -17.54 2.42 -12.54
C CYS A 400 -17.91 3.29 -11.32
N PRO A 401 -18.19 4.59 -11.51
CA PRO A 401 -18.49 5.54 -10.41
C PRO A 401 -19.81 5.27 -9.69
N HIS A 402 -20.56 4.22 -10.05
CA HIS A 402 -21.75 3.76 -9.34
C HIS A 402 -21.44 2.74 -8.22
N VAL A 403 -20.20 2.29 -8.07
CA VAL A 403 -19.74 1.49 -6.92
C VAL A 403 -19.70 2.40 -5.69
N ARG A 404 -20.72 2.32 -4.82
CA ARG A 404 -20.91 3.23 -3.68
C ARG A 404 -20.33 2.71 -2.37
N TYR A 405 -20.14 1.40 -2.23
CA TYR A 405 -19.55 0.77 -1.04
C TYR A 405 -18.27 0.01 -1.39
N LEU A 406 -17.19 0.24 -0.64
CA LEU A 406 -15.89 -0.41 -0.83
C LEU A 406 -15.32 -0.94 0.50
N ASN A 407 -14.96 -2.22 0.55
CA ASN A 407 -14.41 -2.86 1.75
C ASN A 407 -13.03 -3.47 1.50
N LEU A 408 -11.98 -2.80 1.99
CA LEU A 408 -10.56 -3.16 1.92
C LEU A 408 -9.98 -3.44 3.33
N MET A 409 -10.76 -4.07 4.19
CA MET A 409 -10.36 -4.49 5.53
C MET A 409 -9.40 -5.69 5.44
N TYR A 410 -8.28 -5.65 6.17
CA TYR A 410 -7.22 -6.66 6.16
C TYR A 410 -6.66 -6.91 4.74
N CYS A 411 -6.39 -5.84 4.00
CA CYS A 411 -5.86 -5.86 2.62
C CYS A 411 -4.38 -5.46 2.51
N ASP A 412 -3.64 -5.44 3.64
CA ASP A 412 -2.25 -4.98 3.73
C ASP A 412 -2.03 -3.57 3.18
N LEU A 413 -2.98 -2.65 3.42
CA LEU A 413 -2.86 -1.25 2.99
C LEU A 413 -1.69 -0.57 3.71
N THR A 414 -0.97 0.25 2.95
CA THR A 414 0.10 1.14 3.39
C THR A 414 -0.16 2.54 2.81
N ALA A 415 0.47 3.57 3.35
CA ALA A 415 0.40 4.95 2.84
C ALA A 415 0.60 5.04 1.30
N GLU A 416 1.57 4.31 0.73
CA GLU A 416 1.79 4.24 -0.73
C GLU A 416 0.57 3.67 -1.47
N LYS A 417 -0.02 2.58 -0.97
CA LYS A 417 -1.22 1.95 -1.56
C LYS A 417 -2.44 2.85 -1.44
N LEU A 418 -2.56 3.60 -0.32
CA LEU A 418 -3.61 4.60 -0.14
C LEU A 418 -3.45 5.76 -1.13
N LYS A 419 -2.23 6.28 -1.34
CA LYS A 419 -1.94 7.31 -2.35
C LYS A 419 -2.40 6.88 -3.75
N ILE A 420 -2.11 5.63 -4.15
CA ILE A 420 -2.56 5.07 -5.45
C ILE A 420 -4.10 4.97 -5.50
N LEU A 421 -4.75 4.50 -4.43
CA LEU A 421 -6.20 4.31 -4.39
C LEU A 421 -6.99 5.62 -4.21
N GLN A 422 -6.34 6.69 -3.74
CA GLN A 422 -6.95 7.97 -3.35
C GLN A 422 -7.98 8.52 -4.35
N PRO A 423 -7.76 8.56 -5.69
CA PRO A 423 -8.76 9.09 -6.61
C PRO A 423 -10.04 8.27 -6.64
N ALA A 424 -9.95 6.94 -6.53
CA ALA A 424 -11.09 6.04 -6.45
C ALA A 424 -11.79 6.09 -5.09
N LEU A 425 -11.04 6.25 -3.99
CA LEU A 425 -11.61 6.43 -2.65
C LEU A 425 -12.48 7.69 -2.59
N CYS A 426 -12.07 8.78 -3.24
CA CYS A 426 -12.86 10.02 -3.35
C CYS A 426 -14.22 9.85 -4.04
N MET A 427 -14.41 8.82 -4.86
CA MET A 427 -15.66 8.53 -5.57
C MET A 427 -16.63 7.63 -4.78
N CYS A 428 -16.17 6.99 -3.71
CA CYS A 428 -16.98 6.06 -2.92
C CYS A 428 -17.83 6.80 -1.87
N GLU A 429 -19.09 6.39 -1.69
CA GLU A 429 -19.93 6.95 -0.60
C GLU A 429 -19.61 6.35 0.77
N ASN A 430 -19.35 5.03 0.79
CA ASN A 430 -19.17 4.25 1.99
C ASN A 430 -17.89 3.42 1.87
N MET A 431 -16.98 3.51 2.82
CA MET A 431 -15.73 2.74 2.78
C MET A 431 -15.33 2.15 4.12
N ARG A 432 -14.68 0.98 4.07
CA ARG A 432 -14.07 0.31 5.21
C ARG A 432 -12.63 -0.07 4.87
N LEU A 433 -11.68 0.45 5.63
CA LEU A 433 -10.24 0.30 5.41
C LEU A 433 -9.57 -0.23 6.68
N SER A 434 -8.41 -0.85 6.54
CA SER A 434 -7.57 -1.25 7.67
C SER A 434 -6.09 -1.05 7.34
N VAL A 435 -5.36 -0.40 8.25
CA VAL A 435 -3.99 0.09 8.06
C VAL A 435 -3.16 -0.15 9.32
N LYS A 436 -1.84 -0.09 9.23
CA LYS A 436 -0.96 -0.37 10.38
C LYS A 436 -0.89 0.81 11.36
N HIS A 437 -0.71 2.03 10.85
CA HIS A 437 -0.54 3.21 11.68
C HIS A 437 -1.60 4.27 11.38
N LEU A 438 -2.21 4.81 12.44
CA LEU A 438 -3.26 5.84 12.36
C LEU A 438 -2.80 7.10 11.60
N SER A 439 -1.50 7.42 11.63
CA SER A 439 -0.91 8.54 10.88
C SER A 439 -0.96 8.36 9.35
N GLU A 440 -1.11 7.14 8.83
CA GLU A 440 -1.27 6.88 7.39
C GLU A 440 -2.63 7.37 6.83
N VAL A 441 -3.54 7.80 7.70
CA VAL A 441 -4.93 8.16 7.38
C VAL A 441 -5.15 9.68 7.28
N GLY A 442 -4.18 10.51 7.72
CA GLY A 442 -4.36 11.97 7.81
C GLY A 442 -4.60 12.64 6.47
N ASP A 443 -3.68 12.45 5.50
CA ASP A 443 -3.81 12.97 4.14
C ASP A 443 -5.14 12.51 3.50
N LEU A 444 -5.50 11.24 3.71
CA LEU A 444 -6.74 10.65 3.21
C LEU A 444 -7.97 11.36 3.79
N ILE A 445 -8.00 11.69 5.08
CA ILE A 445 -9.11 12.45 5.71
C ILE A 445 -9.21 13.85 5.11
N GLN A 446 -8.09 14.58 5.00
CA GLN A 446 -8.07 15.93 4.44
C GLN A 446 -8.58 15.97 2.98
N ILE A 447 -8.22 14.95 2.21
CA ILE A 447 -8.60 14.82 0.80
C ILE A 447 -10.05 14.35 0.66
N LEU A 448 -10.49 13.38 1.48
CA LEU A 448 -11.88 12.93 1.51
C LEU A 448 -12.84 14.02 2.01
N GLY A 449 -12.38 14.97 2.83
CA GLY A 449 -13.13 16.20 3.14
C GLY A 449 -13.60 16.95 1.89
N LYS A 450 -12.87 16.85 0.77
CA LYS A 450 -13.23 17.47 -0.53
C LYS A 450 -14.20 16.64 -1.37
N SER A 451 -14.53 15.40 -0.96
CA SER A 451 -15.45 14.52 -1.70
C SER A 451 -16.91 14.94 -1.51
N LYS A 452 -17.65 15.06 -2.62
CA LYS A 452 -19.10 15.29 -2.63
C LYS A 452 -19.93 14.00 -2.48
N PHE A 453 -19.28 12.84 -2.45
CA PHE A 453 -19.93 11.52 -2.40
C PHE A 453 -19.87 10.87 -1.03
N LEU A 454 -18.82 11.16 -0.24
CA LEU A 454 -18.57 10.57 1.06
C LEU A 454 -19.77 10.74 2.02
N LYS A 455 -20.26 9.61 2.54
CA LYS A 455 -21.27 9.52 3.61
C LYS A 455 -20.71 8.84 4.84
N LYS A 456 -19.87 7.81 4.67
CA LYS A 456 -19.21 7.11 5.78
C LYS A 456 -17.86 6.50 5.41
N MET A 457 -16.85 6.71 6.25
CA MET A 457 -15.62 5.93 6.29
C MET A 457 -15.48 5.26 7.66
N ARG A 458 -15.00 4.02 7.68
CA ARG A 458 -14.40 3.42 8.88
C ARG A 458 -12.97 2.98 8.55
N VAL A 459 -12.02 3.36 9.39
CA VAL A 459 -10.64 2.87 9.38
C VAL A 459 -10.35 2.24 10.75
N GLN A 460 -9.55 1.18 10.79
CA GLN A 460 -9.08 0.58 12.04
C GLN A 460 -7.71 -0.05 11.84
N GLU A 461 -7.07 -0.42 12.96
CA GLU A 461 -5.80 -1.13 12.93
C GLU A 461 -5.89 -2.48 12.18
N SER A 462 -4.77 -2.88 11.57
CA SER A 462 -4.57 -4.17 10.90
C SER A 462 -3.80 -5.17 11.77
N GLU A 463 -4.39 -5.57 12.88
CA GLU A 463 -3.88 -6.69 13.68
C GLU A 463 -4.43 -8.04 13.17
N ASN A 464 -3.55 -9.04 13.04
CA ASN A 464 -3.88 -10.42 12.66
C ASN A 464 -3.98 -11.37 13.89
N SER A 465 -3.96 -10.82 15.10
CA SER A 465 -4.14 -11.55 16.36
C SER A 465 -5.62 -11.85 16.63
N ALA A 466 -5.90 -12.64 17.68
CA ALA A 466 -7.27 -12.88 18.15
C ALA A 466 -7.83 -11.74 19.03
N GLU A 467 -7.18 -10.57 19.01
CA GLU A 467 -7.51 -9.43 19.87
C GLU A 467 -8.41 -8.41 19.14
N SER A 468 -8.86 -7.38 19.87
CA SER A 468 -9.67 -6.31 19.29
C SER A 468 -8.74 -5.14 18.93
N PRO A 469 -8.86 -4.57 17.71
CA PRO A 469 -7.92 -3.57 17.20
C PRO A 469 -7.78 -2.43 18.20
N ARG A 470 -6.55 -1.97 18.46
CA ARG A 470 -6.27 -1.03 19.56
C ARG A 470 -6.94 0.32 19.33
N TRP A 471 -7.23 0.66 18.07
CA TRP A 471 -7.96 1.87 17.68
C TRP A 471 -8.89 1.67 16.47
N SER A 472 -9.94 2.50 16.40
CA SER A 472 -10.77 2.65 15.20
C SER A 472 -11.32 4.07 15.03
N LEU A 473 -11.30 4.55 13.79
CA LEU A 473 -11.76 5.87 13.34
C LEU A 473 -13.01 5.69 12.46
N ASP A 474 -14.16 6.19 12.91
CA ASP A 474 -15.34 6.41 12.07
C ASP A 474 -15.41 7.89 11.66
N LEU A 475 -15.77 8.14 10.41
CA LEU A 475 -16.11 9.44 9.86
C LEU A 475 -17.47 9.31 9.17
N SER A 476 -18.44 10.18 9.47
CA SER A 476 -19.72 10.21 8.74
C SER A 476 -20.20 11.63 8.45
N VAL A 477 -20.72 11.83 7.25
CA VAL A 477 -21.17 13.13 6.74
C VAL A 477 -22.70 13.21 6.77
N THR A 478 -23.24 14.24 7.40
CA THR A 478 -24.69 14.49 7.53
C THR A 478 -24.99 15.97 7.33
N HIS A 479 -25.79 16.32 6.32
CA HIS A 479 -26.21 17.71 6.03
C HIS A 479 -25.07 18.73 5.84
N GLY A 480 -23.88 18.28 5.42
CA GLY A 480 -22.68 19.12 5.24
C GLY A 480 -21.81 19.27 6.50
N ASP A 481 -22.26 18.75 7.65
CA ASP A 481 -21.42 18.56 8.82
C ASP A 481 -20.81 17.15 8.82
N VAL A 482 -19.61 17.02 9.36
CA VAL A 482 -18.91 15.74 9.51
C VAL A 482 -18.71 15.44 10.98
N LEU A 483 -19.21 14.27 11.38
CA LEU A 483 -18.93 13.63 12.66
C LEU A 483 -17.70 12.74 12.49
N LEU A 484 -16.62 13.04 13.21
CA LEU A 484 -15.42 12.20 13.31
C LEU A 484 -15.36 11.61 14.73
N SER A 485 -15.25 10.28 14.84
CA SER A 485 -15.05 9.60 16.12
C SER A 485 -13.85 8.67 16.04
N LEU A 486 -12.86 8.90 16.91
CA LEU A 486 -11.68 8.06 17.08
C LEU A 486 -11.74 7.42 18.46
N SER A 487 -11.95 6.11 18.49
CA SER A 487 -12.10 5.29 19.69
C SER A 487 -10.90 4.35 19.88
N SER A 488 -10.58 4.04 21.12
CA SER A 488 -9.55 3.05 21.47
C SER A 488 -10.12 1.86 22.25
N SER A 489 -9.35 0.77 22.24
CA SER A 489 -9.70 -0.46 22.95
C SER A 489 -9.39 -0.31 24.44
N GLU A 490 -10.44 -0.30 25.28
CA GLU A 490 -10.32 -0.25 26.76
C GLU A 490 -9.48 -1.39 27.36
N LYS A 491 -9.13 -2.41 26.57
CA LYS A 491 -8.28 -3.54 26.96
C LYS A 491 -6.78 -3.30 26.74
N ASN A 492 -6.38 -2.26 26.03
CA ASN A 492 -4.97 -2.02 25.69
C ASN A 492 -4.54 -0.60 26.12
N PRO A 493 -4.05 -0.42 27.36
CA PRO A 493 -3.76 0.90 27.95
C PRO A 493 -2.51 1.58 27.39
N SER A 494 -1.87 1.03 26.35
CA SER A 494 -0.78 1.71 25.62
C SER A 494 -1.30 2.83 24.71
N PHE A 495 -2.53 2.72 24.21
CA PHE A 495 -3.16 3.79 23.44
C PHE A 495 -3.54 4.97 24.38
N PRO A 496 -3.60 6.23 23.92
CA PRO A 496 -3.56 7.39 24.82
C PRO A 496 -4.66 7.43 25.90
N ALA A 497 -4.45 8.26 26.92
CA ALA A 497 -5.36 8.49 28.06
C ALA A 497 -6.78 9.00 27.68
N VAL A 498 -7.08 9.11 26.38
CA VAL A 498 -8.38 9.38 25.78
C VAL A 498 -8.92 8.09 25.15
N LEU A 499 -9.99 7.56 25.74
CA LEU A 499 -10.69 6.35 25.28
C LEU A 499 -11.55 6.59 24.03
N ASN A 500 -12.02 7.82 23.81
CA ASN A 500 -12.72 8.24 22.60
C ASN A 500 -12.66 9.77 22.42
N ILE A 501 -12.36 10.22 21.21
CA ILE A 501 -12.53 11.62 20.76
C ILE A 501 -13.65 11.62 19.73
N THR A 502 -14.75 12.34 19.97
CA THR A 502 -15.81 12.54 18.98
C THR A 502 -16.02 14.02 18.74
N LEU A 503 -15.81 14.49 17.51
CA LEU A 503 -15.97 15.90 17.13
C LEU A 503 -16.94 16.06 15.95
N THR A 504 -17.56 17.23 15.85
CA THR A 504 -18.39 17.63 14.70
C THR A 504 -17.89 18.96 14.16
N CYS A 505 -17.65 19.06 12.86
CA CYS A 505 -17.22 20.27 12.17
C CYS A 505 -17.86 20.38 10.77
N PRO A 506 -17.92 21.57 10.14
CA PRO A 506 -18.32 21.69 8.75
C PRO A 506 -17.36 20.94 7.83
N GLN A 507 -17.86 20.31 6.77
CA GLN A 507 -17.04 19.51 5.85
C GLN A 507 -15.89 20.30 5.19
N SER A 508 -16.05 21.63 5.01
CA SER A 508 -14.98 22.51 4.55
C SER A 508 -13.73 22.44 5.44
N GLU A 509 -13.90 22.41 6.77
CA GLU A 509 -12.80 22.50 7.73
C GLU A 509 -11.98 21.22 7.85
N ILE A 510 -12.55 20.08 7.47
CA ILE A 510 -11.77 18.85 7.30
C ILE A 510 -10.71 19.03 6.21
N SER A 511 -11.00 19.82 5.17
CA SER A 511 -10.10 19.99 4.02
C SER A 511 -9.00 21.05 4.22
N SER A 512 -9.20 22.00 5.15
CA SER A 512 -8.22 23.01 5.57
C SER A 512 -7.27 22.48 6.65
N THR A 513 -7.72 21.54 7.47
CA THR A 513 -6.98 21.01 8.64
C THR A 513 -5.90 19.99 8.25
N ASP A 514 -4.71 20.11 8.85
CA ASP A 514 -3.66 19.10 8.81
C ASP A 514 -3.96 17.95 9.78
N TRP A 515 -4.68 16.95 9.27
CA TRP A 515 -4.99 15.72 10.01
C TRP A 515 -3.78 14.82 10.20
N SER A 516 -2.75 14.91 9.35
CA SER A 516 -1.54 14.10 9.47
C SER A 516 -0.73 14.52 10.70
N LEU A 517 -0.57 15.82 10.94
CA LEU A 517 0.03 16.35 12.16
C LEU A 517 -0.82 16.06 13.41
N PHE A 518 -2.15 16.18 13.33
CA PHE A 518 -3.04 15.85 14.45
C PHE A 518 -2.92 14.36 14.85
N LEU A 519 -3.03 13.45 13.88
CA LEU A 519 -2.96 12.01 14.14
C LEU A 519 -1.54 11.56 14.54
N GLN A 520 -0.49 12.24 14.06
CA GLN A 520 0.89 12.00 14.53
C GLN A 520 1.13 12.52 15.95
N ARG A 521 0.56 13.68 16.33
CA ARG A 521 0.61 14.17 17.74
C ARG A 521 -0.10 13.20 18.67
N LEU A 522 -1.26 12.70 18.26
CA LEU A 522 -2.01 11.73 19.05
C LEU A 522 -1.26 10.40 19.17
N SER A 523 -0.73 9.83 18.08
CA SER A 523 0.07 8.59 18.18
C SER A 523 1.37 8.77 18.95
N LYS A 524 1.99 9.97 18.97
CA LYS A 524 3.15 10.24 19.84
C LYS A 524 2.83 10.11 21.34
N THR A 525 1.59 10.35 21.78
CA THR A 525 1.22 10.17 23.20
C THR A 525 1.17 8.70 23.66
N GLU A 526 1.22 7.73 22.73
CA GLU A 526 1.46 6.30 23.01
C GLU A 526 2.80 6.03 23.73
N LYS A 527 3.80 6.92 23.55
CA LYS A 527 5.18 6.72 24.05
C LYS A 527 5.55 7.51 25.30
N VAL A 528 4.65 8.35 25.82
CA VAL A 528 4.97 9.40 26.81
C VAL A 528 4.38 9.08 28.20
N ALA A 529 3.71 7.94 28.35
CA ALA A 529 2.99 7.56 29.58
C ALA A 529 3.86 7.35 30.84
N GLU A 530 5.19 7.36 30.71
CA GLU A 530 6.13 7.18 31.83
C GLU A 530 6.65 8.51 32.43
N ASP A 531 6.54 9.65 31.72
CA ASP A 531 7.08 10.95 32.16
C ASP A 531 6.00 12.04 32.25
N SER A 532 5.67 12.46 33.48
CA SER A 532 4.50 13.31 33.74
C SER A 532 4.58 14.72 33.15
N SER A 533 5.78 15.32 33.05
CA SER A 533 5.94 16.68 32.51
C SER A 533 5.81 16.73 30.98
N ALA A 534 6.20 15.66 30.28
CA ALA A 534 6.09 15.59 28.83
C ALA A 534 4.63 15.38 28.37
N LEU A 535 3.81 14.72 29.19
CA LEU A 535 2.38 14.52 28.93
C LEU A 535 1.61 15.86 28.83
N ASP A 536 1.95 16.82 29.70
CA ASP A 536 1.27 18.12 29.78
C ASP A 536 1.43 18.94 28.49
N GLU A 537 2.65 19.00 27.96
CA GLU A 537 2.96 19.65 26.68
C GLU A 537 2.21 18.97 25.52
N HIS A 538 2.22 17.64 25.48
CA HIS A 538 1.52 16.89 24.43
C HIS A 538 0.00 17.07 24.47
N VAL A 539 -0.62 17.12 25.65
CA VAL A 539 -2.07 17.41 25.79
C VAL A 539 -2.39 18.83 25.31
N SER A 540 -1.55 19.81 25.63
CA SER A 540 -1.70 21.19 25.12
C SER A 540 -1.53 21.26 23.59
N LEU A 541 -0.52 20.57 23.03
CA LEU A 541 -0.29 20.49 21.59
C LEU A 541 -1.41 19.73 20.83
N LEU A 542 -2.01 18.70 21.44
CA LEU A 542 -3.16 18.01 20.88
C LEU A 542 -4.41 18.91 20.87
N LEU A 543 -4.68 19.60 21.97
CA LEU A 543 -5.87 20.45 22.10
C LEU A 543 -5.76 21.75 21.28
N SER A 544 -4.57 22.33 21.14
CA SER A 544 -4.36 23.48 20.23
C SER A 544 -4.68 23.17 18.76
N SER A 545 -4.49 21.93 18.30
CA SER A 545 -4.86 21.49 16.94
C SER A 545 -6.37 21.56 16.67
N PHE A 546 -7.24 21.68 17.68
CA PHE A 546 -8.68 21.83 17.46
C PHE A 546 -9.11 23.27 17.15
N HIS A 547 -8.28 24.29 17.46
CA HIS A 547 -8.61 25.69 17.22
C HIS A 547 -8.83 26.01 15.73
N SER A 548 -8.12 25.32 14.82
CA SER A 548 -8.17 25.53 13.38
C SER A 548 -9.33 24.82 12.65
N VAL A 549 -10.16 24.03 13.35
CA VAL A 549 -11.06 23.03 12.71
C VAL A 549 -12.54 23.49 12.71
N GLY A 550 -12.82 24.74 13.10
CA GLY A 550 -14.18 25.30 13.11
C GLY A 550 -15.22 24.44 13.86
N LEU A 551 -14.80 23.80 14.96
CA LEU A 551 -15.60 22.78 15.64
C LEU A 551 -16.95 23.32 16.12
N LYS A 552 -18.02 22.53 15.89
CA LYS A 552 -19.36 22.75 16.46
C LYS A 552 -19.53 22.03 17.80
N THR A 553 -19.05 20.79 17.89
CA THR A 553 -19.07 20.00 19.14
C THR A 553 -17.78 19.23 19.31
N LEU A 554 -17.33 19.05 20.54
CA LEU A 554 -16.24 18.16 20.92
C LEU A 554 -16.64 17.35 22.15
N ASN A 555 -16.52 16.04 22.09
CA ASN A 555 -16.78 15.11 23.19
C ASN A 555 -15.51 14.29 23.45
N LEU A 556 -15.01 14.32 24.68
CA LEU A 556 -13.80 13.63 25.11
C LEU A 556 -14.17 12.58 26.17
N LYS A 557 -13.80 11.32 25.96
CA LYS A 557 -13.89 10.27 26.99
C LYS A 557 -12.48 9.99 27.51
N LEU A 558 -12.21 10.35 28.76
CA LEU A 558 -10.89 10.26 29.40
C LEU A 558 -10.80 9.09 30.40
N VAL A 559 -9.59 8.62 30.65
CA VAL A 559 -9.29 7.75 31.80
C VAL A 559 -9.35 8.56 33.10
N SER A 560 -8.69 9.72 33.15
CA SER A 560 -8.66 10.65 34.29
C SER A 560 -8.62 12.10 33.83
N LEU A 561 -9.00 13.04 34.71
CA LEU A 561 -8.94 14.49 34.45
C LEU A 561 -7.90 15.16 35.35
N ASN A 562 -6.72 15.46 34.80
CA ASN A 562 -5.66 16.20 35.49
C ASN A 562 -5.75 17.72 35.23
N LYS A 563 -4.85 18.49 35.85
CA LYS A 563 -4.75 19.96 35.71
C LYS A 563 -4.54 20.43 34.26
N SER A 564 -3.91 19.60 33.42
CA SER A 564 -3.44 19.96 32.08
C SER A 564 -4.52 19.72 31.02
N TRP A 565 -5.25 18.61 31.13
CA TRP A 565 -6.55 18.43 30.48
C TRP A 565 -7.50 19.56 30.87
N ALA A 566 -7.61 19.87 32.17
CA ALA A 566 -8.41 21.01 32.65
C ALA A 566 -7.98 22.34 32.00
N SER A 567 -6.68 22.62 31.89
CA SER A 567 -6.14 23.83 31.24
C SER A 567 -6.47 23.91 29.74
N GLY A 568 -6.36 22.80 29.01
CA GLY A 568 -6.71 22.76 27.58
C GLY A 568 -8.22 22.83 27.32
N ILE A 569 -9.04 22.28 28.23
CA ILE A 569 -10.51 22.43 28.23
C ILE A 569 -10.89 23.91 28.43
N ILE A 570 -10.26 24.60 29.38
CA ILE A 570 -10.44 26.05 29.61
C ILE A 570 -10.07 26.83 28.34
N PHE A 571 -8.88 26.55 27.77
CA PHE A 571 -8.40 27.21 26.56
C PHE A 571 -9.38 27.06 25.39
N LEU A 572 -9.85 25.85 25.08
CA LEU A 572 -10.81 25.64 23.99
C LEU A 572 -12.16 26.31 24.24
N ALA A 573 -12.68 26.25 25.47
CA ALA A 573 -13.94 26.88 25.84
C ALA A 573 -13.88 28.43 25.82
N GLN A 574 -12.69 29.02 25.83
CA GLN A 574 -12.45 30.47 25.79
C GLN A 574 -11.93 30.99 24.43
N THR A 575 -11.39 30.13 23.56
CA THR A 575 -10.81 30.54 22.27
C THR A 575 -11.57 30.03 21.04
N CYS A 576 -12.19 28.84 21.12
CA CYS A 576 -12.91 28.24 20.00
C CYS A 576 -14.33 28.83 19.89
N THR A 577 -14.46 30.00 19.27
CA THR A 577 -15.71 30.77 19.17
C THR A 577 -16.82 30.09 18.34
N SER A 578 -16.46 29.10 17.53
CA SER A 578 -17.39 28.23 16.78
C SER A 578 -18.02 27.11 17.62
N LEU A 579 -17.41 26.78 18.76
CA LEU A 579 -17.77 25.64 19.59
C LEU A 579 -19.09 25.91 20.32
N GLN A 580 -20.07 25.04 20.12
CA GLN A 580 -21.39 25.13 20.75
C GLN A 580 -21.44 24.30 22.04
N GLN A 581 -20.81 23.12 22.02
CA GLN A 581 -20.74 22.21 23.16
C GLN A 581 -19.39 21.50 23.29
N LEU A 582 -18.85 21.45 24.51
CA LEU A 582 -17.69 20.65 24.92
C LEU A 582 -18.12 19.68 26.01
N SER A 583 -18.19 18.39 25.72
CA SER A 583 -18.49 17.34 26.72
C SER A 583 -17.23 16.57 27.11
N VAL A 584 -17.06 16.29 28.41
CA VAL A 584 -15.93 15.53 28.94
C VAL A 584 -16.44 14.47 29.91
N SER A 585 -16.36 13.21 29.51
CA SER A 585 -16.74 12.06 30.33
C SER A 585 -15.48 11.37 30.88
N VAL A 586 -15.43 11.12 32.19
CA VAL A 586 -14.27 10.50 32.85
C VAL A 586 -14.65 9.14 33.42
N THR A 587 -13.90 8.12 33.02
CA THR A 587 -14.18 6.71 33.38
C THR A 587 -13.61 6.29 34.73
N GLY A 588 -12.41 6.76 35.07
CA GLY A 588 -11.83 6.66 36.41
C GLY A 588 -12.34 7.78 37.32
N LEU A 589 -11.46 8.30 38.17
CA LEU A 589 -11.78 9.40 39.09
C LEU A 589 -11.52 10.78 38.47
N LEU A 590 -12.43 11.71 38.76
CA LEU A 590 -12.20 13.14 38.63
C LEU A 590 -11.28 13.60 39.77
N LEU A 591 -10.07 14.05 39.44
CA LEU A 591 -9.13 14.57 40.44
C LEU A 591 -9.61 15.94 40.93
N GLU A 592 -9.62 16.13 42.26
CA GLU A 592 -10.13 17.35 42.89
C GLU A 592 -9.39 18.60 42.41
N GLU A 593 -8.08 18.51 42.19
CA GLU A 593 -7.27 19.60 41.64
C GLU A 593 -7.75 20.07 40.26
N GLY A 594 -8.02 19.12 39.34
CA GLY A 594 -8.51 19.41 38.00
C GLY A 594 -9.91 20.04 38.03
N LEU A 595 -10.81 19.50 38.86
CA LEU A 595 -12.15 20.05 39.08
C LEU A 595 -12.12 21.46 39.68
N MET A 596 -11.27 21.71 40.68
CA MET A 596 -11.14 23.00 41.32
C MET A 596 -10.49 24.03 40.39
N PHE A 597 -9.52 23.63 39.57
CA PHE A 597 -8.93 24.50 38.55
C PHE A 597 -9.96 24.90 37.49
N LEU A 598 -10.76 23.96 36.98
CA LEU A 598 -11.88 24.25 36.07
C LEU A 598 -12.90 25.20 36.69
N LYS A 599 -13.41 24.89 37.88
CA LYS A 599 -14.42 25.73 38.57
C LYS A 599 -13.92 27.14 38.91
N LYS A 600 -12.62 27.32 39.15
CA LYS A 600 -12.03 28.62 39.47
C LYS A 600 -11.70 29.46 38.24
N SER A 601 -11.24 28.83 37.16
CA SER A 601 -10.68 29.53 35.99
C SER A 601 -11.67 29.70 34.83
N LEU A 602 -12.70 28.84 34.72
CA LEU A 602 -13.66 28.87 33.61
C LEU A 602 -14.88 29.73 33.93
N THR A 603 -14.67 31.04 34.06
CA THR A 603 -15.70 32.01 34.49
C THR A 603 -16.69 32.41 33.39
N GLU A 604 -16.23 32.51 32.14
CA GLU A 604 -17.03 32.91 30.97
C GLU A 604 -16.66 32.07 29.73
N PRO A 605 -17.23 30.87 29.56
CA PRO A 605 -17.05 30.09 28.35
C PRO A 605 -17.88 30.66 27.19
N HIS A 606 -17.38 30.53 25.96
CA HIS A 606 -18.15 30.80 24.74
C HIS A 606 -19.08 29.64 24.35
N CYS A 607 -18.74 28.41 24.76
CA CYS A 607 -19.51 27.20 24.52
C CYS A 607 -20.24 26.69 25.78
N THR A 608 -21.13 25.71 25.63
CA THR A 608 -21.66 24.95 26.78
C THR A 608 -20.67 23.85 27.16
N VAL A 609 -20.11 23.89 28.37
CA VAL A 609 -19.19 22.86 28.86
C VAL A 609 -19.93 21.92 29.81
N ILE A 610 -19.88 20.63 29.51
CA ILE A 610 -20.47 19.54 30.30
C ILE A 610 -19.32 18.63 30.75
N ILE A 611 -19.21 18.35 32.05
CA ILE A 611 -18.21 17.44 32.60
C ILE A 611 -18.90 16.40 33.47
N GLU A 612 -18.75 15.13 33.10
CA GLU A 612 -19.33 13.96 33.78
C GLU A 612 -18.23 13.05 34.31
N GLY A 613 -18.41 12.51 35.51
CA GLY A 613 -17.52 11.47 36.03
C GLY A 613 -17.83 11.08 37.46
N ARG A 614 -16.83 10.49 38.13
CA ARG A 614 -16.93 10.05 39.54
C ARG A 614 -15.95 10.82 40.41
N LYS A 615 -16.42 11.40 41.52
CA LYS A 615 -15.54 11.90 42.59
C LYS A 615 -15.44 10.84 43.69
N CYS A 616 -14.22 10.62 44.18
CA CYS A 616 -13.98 9.83 45.38
C CYS A 616 -14.50 10.61 46.62
N SER A 617 -15.21 9.95 47.53
CA SER A 617 -15.68 10.58 48.79
C SER A 617 -14.63 10.62 49.90
N LYS A 618 -13.47 9.98 49.71
CA LYS A 618 -12.32 10.09 50.61
C LYS A 618 -11.50 11.35 50.28
N LEU A 619 -10.63 11.75 51.21
CA LEU A 619 -9.59 12.76 50.95
C LEU A 619 -8.68 12.30 49.81
N THR A 620 -8.23 13.26 48.99
CA THR A 620 -7.57 13.03 47.69
C THR A 620 -6.39 12.06 47.79
N ASP A 621 -5.59 12.20 48.85
CA ASP A 621 -4.38 11.44 49.16
C ASP A 621 -4.61 9.94 49.47
N GLN A 622 -5.88 9.50 49.56
CA GLN A 622 -6.26 8.18 50.07
C GLN A 622 -7.04 7.30 49.06
N CYS A 623 -7.28 7.78 47.84
CA CYS A 623 -8.03 7.04 46.81
C CYS A 623 -7.06 6.24 45.92
N LYS A 624 -7.29 4.93 45.76
CA LYS A 624 -6.47 4.04 44.91
C LYS A 624 -7.27 3.54 43.70
N GLU A 625 -6.62 2.94 42.69
CA GLU A 625 -7.30 2.36 41.53
C GLU A 625 -8.39 1.33 41.92
N GLN A 626 -8.11 0.57 42.99
CA GLN A 626 -9.04 -0.40 43.57
C GLN A 626 -10.38 0.24 44.01
N ASP A 627 -10.39 1.53 44.39
CA ASP A 627 -11.59 2.25 44.80
C ASP A 627 -12.53 2.62 43.64
N TRP A 628 -12.07 2.63 42.39
CA TRP A 628 -12.83 3.18 41.25
C TRP A 628 -14.17 2.48 40.98
N SER A 629 -14.29 1.21 41.39
CA SER A 629 -15.48 0.38 41.21
C SER A 629 -16.53 0.50 42.33
N HIS A 630 -16.16 1.06 43.50
CA HIS A 630 -16.96 0.96 44.72
C HIS A 630 -18.07 2.01 44.89
N ILE A 631 -18.98 1.72 45.81
CA ILE A 631 -20.16 2.52 46.20
C ILE A 631 -19.78 3.89 46.79
N CYS A 632 -18.53 4.07 47.25
CA CYS A 632 -18.02 5.32 47.83
C CYS A 632 -17.75 6.45 46.83
N ASN A 633 -18.21 6.34 45.59
CA ASN A 633 -17.92 7.31 44.52
C ASN A 633 -19.19 8.05 44.11
N GLU A 634 -19.19 9.37 44.30
CA GLU A 634 -20.30 10.24 43.92
C GLU A 634 -20.25 10.55 42.42
N LYS A 635 -21.39 10.50 41.74
CA LYS A 635 -21.50 10.99 40.36
C LYS A 635 -21.48 12.52 40.37
N VAL A 636 -20.54 13.11 39.64
CA VAL A 636 -20.44 14.56 39.48
C VAL A 636 -20.72 14.91 38.02
N GLU A 637 -21.68 15.82 37.83
CA GLU A 637 -22.06 16.41 36.56
C GLU A 637 -21.98 17.93 36.71
N ILE A 638 -21.20 18.61 35.85
CA ILE A 638 -20.98 20.05 35.89
C ILE A 638 -21.41 20.63 34.55
N HIS A 639 -22.38 21.55 34.57
CA HIS A 639 -22.83 22.30 33.40
C HIS A 639 -22.42 23.76 33.55
N LEU A 640 -21.62 24.27 32.62
CA LEU A 640 -21.27 25.69 32.49
C LEU A 640 -21.85 26.18 31.17
N LYS A 641 -22.72 27.19 31.23
CA LYS A 641 -23.42 27.74 30.06
C LYS A 641 -22.83 29.11 29.67
N PRO A 642 -22.77 29.44 28.37
CA PRO A 642 -22.30 30.75 27.94
C PRO A 642 -23.28 31.86 28.37
N LYS A 643 -22.74 33.04 28.66
CA LYS A 643 -23.57 34.22 28.98
C LYS A 643 -24.24 34.73 27.71
N VAL A 644 -25.58 34.79 27.70
CA VAL A 644 -26.36 35.30 26.57
C VAL A 644 -26.17 36.82 26.48
N LEU A 645 -25.41 37.27 25.47
CA LEU A 645 -25.46 38.66 25.02
C LEU A 645 -26.86 38.94 24.47
N LYS A 646 -27.54 39.96 25.01
CA LYS A 646 -28.81 40.44 24.45
C LYS A 646 -28.53 40.98 23.04
N LYS A 647 -29.31 40.55 22.05
CA LYS A 647 -29.34 41.22 20.75
C LYS A 647 -29.72 42.69 20.95
N LEU A 648 -28.92 43.59 20.38
CA LEU A 648 -29.39 44.92 20.01
C LEU A 648 -30.19 44.81 18.71
N GLU A 649 -31.16 45.71 18.54
CA GLU A 649 -32.05 45.71 17.38
C GLU A 649 -31.36 46.38 16.17
N GLU A 650 -31.47 45.75 15.00
CA GLU A 650 -30.92 46.29 13.76
C GLU A 650 -31.92 47.28 13.12
N PRO A 651 -31.51 48.50 12.75
CA PRO A 651 -32.34 49.38 11.94
C PRO A 651 -32.28 48.99 10.46
N THR A 652 -33.45 48.81 9.84
CA THR A 652 -33.59 48.44 8.43
C THR A 652 -33.13 49.55 7.46
N ILE A 653 -32.29 49.21 6.48
CA ILE A 653 -32.10 49.97 5.23
C ILE A 653 -32.15 48.98 4.05
N SER A 654 -32.71 49.43 2.93
CA SER A 654 -33.13 48.60 1.79
C SER A 654 -32.08 48.43 0.67
N ASP A 655 -32.17 47.26 0.02
CA ASP A 655 -31.60 46.81 -1.27
C ASP A 655 -30.87 47.82 -2.18
N SER A 656 -29.67 47.43 -2.61
CA SER A 656 -29.29 47.48 -4.03
C SER A 656 -28.17 46.47 -4.35
N GLU A 657 -28.28 45.82 -5.51
CA GLU A 657 -27.33 44.86 -6.10
C GLU A 657 -27.24 45.15 -7.61
N PRO A 658 -26.30 44.58 -8.41
CA PRO A 658 -25.05 43.91 -8.04
C PRO A 658 -23.81 44.41 -8.81
N SER A 659 -22.60 44.04 -8.38
CA SER A 659 -21.48 43.56 -9.24
C SER A 659 -20.14 43.56 -8.50
N GLY A 660 -19.20 42.70 -8.93
CA GLY A 660 -17.80 42.72 -8.51
C GLY A 660 -17.28 41.39 -7.96
N LEU A 661 -16.27 40.82 -8.63
CA LEU A 661 -15.45 39.73 -8.10
C LEU A 661 -14.60 40.26 -6.93
N ASN A 662 -14.55 39.53 -5.80
CA ASN A 662 -13.61 39.82 -4.72
C ASN A 662 -12.98 38.54 -4.16
N LEU A 663 -11.65 38.51 -4.15
CA LEU A 663 -10.85 37.56 -3.38
C LEU A 663 -10.73 38.10 -1.94
N GLN A 664 -10.97 37.26 -0.92
CA GLN A 664 -10.75 37.68 0.46
C GLN A 664 -9.25 37.70 0.82
N PRO A 665 -8.73 38.77 1.45
CA PRO A 665 -7.34 38.82 1.91
C PRO A 665 -7.10 37.98 3.18
N LEU A 666 -5.82 37.79 3.50
CA LEU A 666 -5.35 37.23 4.78
C LEU A 666 -5.70 38.16 5.98
N PRO A 667 -5.80 37.62 7.21
CA PRO A 667 -6.16 38.41 8.39
C PRO A 667 -5.08 39.47 8.73
N VAL A 668 -5.47 40.74 8.71
CA VAL A 668 -4.59 41.89 8.99
C VAL A 668 -4.57 42.22 10.49
N CYS A 669 -3.39 42.53 11.03
CA CYS A 669 -3.22 43.00 12.40
C CYS A 669 -3.96 44.32 12.63
N GLN A 670 -4.86 44.39 13.62
CA GLN A 670 -5.69 45.57 13.89
C GLN A 670 -4.86 46.85 14.16
N SER A 671 -3.69 46.72 14.80
CA SER A 671 -2.76 47.83 15.06
C SER A 671 -2.11 48.42 13.79
N CYS A 672 -2.23 47.75 12.64
CA CYS A 672 -1.61 48.13 11.36
C CYS A 672 -2.65 48.57 10.31
N VAL A 673 -3.94 48.68 10.65
CA VAL A 673 -5.05 48.95 9.70
C VAL A 673 -4.88 50.23 8.88
N HIS A 674 -4.18 51.24 9.40
CA HIS A 674 -3.90 52.49 8.67
C HIS A 674 -2.70 52.41 7.72
N ILE A 675 -2.03 51.25 7.64
CA ILE A 675 -0.78 51.03 6.91
C ILE A 675 -1.04 50.12 5.70
N GLY A 676 -1.99 50.53 4.84
CA GLY A 676 -2.50 49.73 3.71
C GLY A 676 -1.43 49.34 2.68
N ASP A 677 -1.53 48.13 2.13
CA ASP A 677 -0.48 47.45 1.37
C ASP A 677 0.15 48.26 0.22
N SER A 678 1.42 47.97 -0.04
CA SER A 678 2.22 48.61 -1.09
C SER A 678 3.34 47.67 -1.52
N ASP A 679 3.70 47.72 -2.79
CA ASP A 679 4.76 46.90 -3.39
C ASP A 679 6.17 47.34 -2.96
N GLN A 680 6.29 48.52 -2.33
CA GLN A 680 7.56 49.12 -1.90
C GLN A 680 7.94 48.66 -0.48
N TRP A 681 8.66 47.54 -0.41
CA TRP A 681 9.24 46.99 0.83
C TRP A 681 10.71 47.36 0.95
N VAL A 682 11.14 47.86 2.12
CA VAL A 682 12.56 48.12 2.38
C VAL A 682 13.24 46.81 2.75
N GLN A 683 14.20 46.36 1.94
CA GLN A 683 14.97 45.16 2.30
C GLN A 683 15.99 45.48 3.39
N VAL A 684 16.05 44.60 4.39
CA VAL A 684 17.00 44.66 5.52
C VAL A 684 17.59 43.28 5.77
N GLU A 685 18.85 43.26 6.19
CA GLU A 685 19.63 42.05 6.42
C GLU A 685 19.88 41.86 7.92
N PRO A 686 19.63 40.66 8.50
CA PRO A 686 19.82 40.43 9.92
C PRO A 686 21.29 40.40 10.32
N SER A 687 21.64 41.17 11.35
CA SER A 687 22.92 40.99 12.04
C SER A 687 22.86 39.75 12.94
N VAL A 688 23.92 38.93 12.85
CA VAL A 688 24.06 37.71 13.64
C VAL A 688 24.96 38.02 14.84
N CYS A 689 24.47 37.79 16.06
CA CYS A 689 25.32 37.76 17.24
C CYS A 689 25.60 36.30 17.60
N THR A 690 26.88 35.92 17.58
CA THR A 690 27.34 34.56 17.88
C THR A 690 28.02 34.50 19.24
N ASP A 691 27.25 34.83 20.28
CA ASP A 691 27.64 34.48 21.65
C ASP A 691 27.26 33.00 21.93
N GLU A 692 28.05 32.33 22.76
CA GLU A 692 28.08 30.86 22.84
C GLU A 692 26.75 30.26 23.35
N GLY A 693 26.06 29.51 22.47
CA GLY A 693 24.89 28.70 22.85
C GLY A 693 23.73 28.67 21.84
N GLY A 694 23.66 29.60 20.89
CA GLY A 694 22.65 29.53 19.83
C GLY A 694 22.68 30.72 18.87
N SER A 695 22.30 30.50 17.61
CA SER A 695 22.22 31.56 16.61
C SER A 695 21.05 32.50 16.89
N GLU A 696 21.33 33.58 17.60
CA GLU A 696 20.35 34.63 17.89
C GLU A 696 20.51 35.79 16.90
N PHE A 697 19.47 36.02 16.12
CA PHE A 697 19.43 37.05 15.09
C PHE A 697 18.67 38.27 15.62
N ARG A 698 19.21 39.46 15.37
CA ARG A 698 18.58 40.72 15.77
C ARG A 698 18.40 41.63 14.56
N ILE A 699 17.21 42.21 14.44
CA ILE A 699 16.89 43.28 13.49
C ILE A 699 16.25 44.42 14.27
N SER A 700 16.88 45.58 14.30
CA SER A 700 16.27 46.83 14.81
C SER A 700 15.81 47.66 13.62
N THR A 701 14.50 47.90 13.54
CA THR A 701 13.87 48.71 12.47
C THR A 701 13.03 49.83 13.06
N PRO A 702 13.11 51.06 12.51
CA PRO A 702 12.19 52.13 12.88
C PRO A 702 10.77 51.85 12.36
N ALA A 703 9.81 52.74 12.63
CA ALA A 703 8.48 52.65 12.01
C ALA A 703 8.56 52.57 10.46
N GLY A 704 7.92 51.57 9.84
CA GLY A 704 8.08 51.28 8.42
C GLY A 704 7.63 49.89 7.98
N ARG A 705 8.04 49.46 6.78
CA ARG A 705 7.73 48.15 6.17
C ARG A 705 9.00 47.49 5.66
N PHE A 706 9.23 46.25 6.09
CA PHE A 706 10.52 45.60 5.93
C PHE A 706 10.37 44.17 5.40
N GLU A 707 11.23 43.80 4.45
CA GLU A 707 11.41 42.42 3.99
C GLU A 707 12.82 41.95 4.41
N CYS A 708 12.92 40.78 5.03
CA CYS A 708 14.22 40.17 5.29
C CYS A 708 14.81 39.68 3.96
N SER A 709 15.98 40.21 3.57
CA SER A 709 16.68 39.82 2.34
C SER A 709 16.90 38.31 2.23
N ARG A 710 17.15 37.66 3.38
CA ARG A 710 17.54 36.25 3.50
C ARG A 710 16.37 35.26 3.65
N THR A 711 15.29 35.63 4.34
CA THR A 711 14.14 34.71 4.58
C THR A 711 12.86 35.11 3.84
N ARG A 712 12.82 36.29 3.21
CA ARG A 712 11.63 36.88 2.58
C ARG A 712 10.41 37.08 3.50
N MET A 713 10.57 36.91 4.82
CA MET A 713 9.58 37.36 5.80
C MET A 713 9.36 38.86 5.67
N ARG A 714 8.09 39.28 5.76
CA ARG A 714 7.66 40.68 5.69
C ARG A 714 6.98 41.09 6.98
N TRP A 715 7.30 42.27 7.51
CA TRP A 715 6.66 42.82 8.71
C TRP A 715 6.51 44.34 8.65
N VAL A 716 5.58 44.84 9.45
CA VAL A 716 5.20 46.26 9.52
C VAL A 716 5.37 46.75 10.95
N CYS A 717 6.13 47.82 11.12
CA CYS A 717 6.43 48.44 12.40
C CYS A 717 5.67 49.77 12.54
N ALA A 718 4.82 49.90 13.56
CA ALA A 718 4.11 51.15 13.87
C ALA A 718 4.93 52.12 14.76
N GLY A 719 6.10 51.68 15.22
CA GLY A 719 7.07 52.41 16.04
C GLY A 719 8.41 51.66 15.95
N ASP A 720 9.45 52.16 16.62
CA ASP A 720 10.76 51.53 16.61
C ASP A 720 10.73 50.17 17.34
N ILE A 721 11.06 49.10 16.63
CA ILE A 721 10.96 47.71 17.09
C ILE A 721 12.26 46.97 16.84
N THR A 722 12.75 46.29 17.87
CA THR A 722 13.82 45.30 17.73
C THR A 722 13.23 43.90 17.76
N LEU A 723 13.22 43.23 16.61
CA LEU A 723 12.94 41.81 16.49
C LEU A 723 14.19 41.01 16.86
N GLN A 724 14.03 40.06 17.77
CA GLN A 724 15.10 39.16 18.22
C GLN A 724 14.52 37.75 18.26
N TYR A 725 15.14 36.82 17.53
CA TYR A 725 14.68 35.44 17.45
C TYR A 725 15.84 34.45 17.61
N ARG A 726 15.57 33.39 18.37
CA ARG A 726 16.52 32.36 18.78
C ARG A 726 16.05 31.01 18.25
N ALA A 727 16.90 30.33 17.47
CA ALA A 727 16.67 28.93 17.14
C ALA A 727 16.91 28.06 18.40
N VAL A 728 16.00 27.13 18.69
CA VAL A 728 16.06 26.28 19.89
C VAL A 728 16.94 25.04 19.67
N ASP A 729 17.15 24.63 18.41
CA ASP A 729 17.93 23.45 18.07
C ASP A 729 18.93 23.79 16.94
N GLY A 730 20.22 23.64 17.23
CA GLY A 730 21.30 24.08 16.34
C GLY A 730 21.57 23.13 15.16
N GLY A 731 21.28 21.83 15.33
CA GLY A 731 21.56 20.82 14.30
C GLY A 731 20.53 20.79 13.17
N PHE A 732 19.25 20.93 13.48
CA PHE A 732 18.17 20.83 12.48
C PHE A 732 18.25 21.95 11.41
N LEU A 733 18.81 23.11 11.77
CA LEU A 733 19.01 24.23 10.86
C LEU A 733 20.33 24.20 10.09
N SER A 734 21.33 23.39 10.47
CA SER A 734 22.57 23.31 9.67
C SER A 734 22.39 22.46 8.41
N GLU A 735 21.83 21.25 8.53
CA GLU A 735 21.57 20.39 7.35
C GLU A 735 20.55 21.04 6.40
N GLU A 736 19.49 21.67 6.93
CA GLU A 736 18.47 22.28 6.07
C GLU A 736 18.89 23.67 5.53
N LEU A 737 19.90 24.36 6.10
CA LEU A 737 20.55 25.49 5.41
C LEU A 737 21.48 25.02 4.29
N GLU A 738 22.25 23.95 4.45
CA GLU A 738 23.04 23.37 3.34
C GLU A 738 22.16 22.85 2.19
N ARG A 739 20.86 22.62 2.44
CA ARG A 739 19.84 22.33 1.41
C ARG A 739 19.09 23.55 0.85
N LEU A 740 19.30 24.74 1.41
CA LEU A 740 18.62 25.98 1.02
C LEU A 740 19.60 27.09 0.54
N GLN A 741 20.89 26.78 0.47
CA GLN A 741 21.92 27.55 -0.27
C GLN A 741 22.07 27.04 -1.71
#